data_AF-A0A2N5G714-F1
#
_entry.id   AF-A0A2N5G714-F1
#
_cell.length_a   1.000
_cell.length_b   1.000
_cell.length_c   1.000
_cell.angle_alpha   90.00
_cell.angle_beta   90.00
_cell.angle_gamma   90.00
#
_symmetry.space_group_name_H-M   'P 1'
#
loop_
_entity.id
_entity.type
_entity.pdbx_description
1 polymer ?
#
loop_
_entity_poly.entity_id
_entity_poly.type
_entity_poly.pdbx_seq_one_letter_code
_entity_poly.pdbx_strand_id
1 'polypeptide(L)'
;MAIRSIKLKMKTNSGTDSIYLRKALWRTHQLINEGIAYYMNLLTLYRQEAIGDKTKEAYQAELINIIRNQQRNNGSSEEHGSDQEILALLRQLYELIIPSSIGESGDANQLGNKFLYPLVDPNSQSGKGTSNAGRKPRWKRLKEEGNPDWELEKKKDEERKAKDPTVKIFDNLNKYGLLPLFPLFTNIQKDIEWLPLGKRQSVRKWDKDMFIQAIERLLSWESWNRRVADEYKQLKEKTESYYKEHLTGGEEWIEKIRKFEKERNMELEKNAFAPNDGYFITSRQIRGWDRVYEKWSKLPESASPEELWKVVAEQQNKMSEGFGDPKVFSFLANRENRDIWRGHSERIYHIAAYNGLQKKLSRTKEQATFTLPDAIEHPLWIRYESPGGTNLNLFKLEEKQKKNYYVTLSKIIWPSEEKWIEKENIEIPLAPSIQFNRQIKLKQHVKGKQEISFSDYSSRISLDGVLGGSRIQFNRKYIKNHKELLGEGDIGPVFFNLVVDVAPLQETRNGRLQSPIGKALKVISSDFSKVIDYKPKELMDWMNTGSASNSFGVASLLEGMRVMSIDMGQRTSASVSIFEVVKELPKDQEQKLFYSINDTELFAIHKRSFLLNLPGEVVTKNNKQQRQERRKKRQFVRSQIRMLANVLRLETKKTPDERKKAIHKLMEIVQSYDSWTASQKEVWEKELNLLTNMAAFNDEIWKESLVELHHRIEPYVGQIVSKWRKGLSEGRKNLAGISMWNIDELEDTRRLLISWSKRSRTPGEANRIETDEPFGSSLLQHIQNVKDDRLKQMANLIIMTALGFKYDKEEKDRYKRWKETYPACQIILFENLNRYLFNLDRSRRENSRLMKWAHRSIPRTVSMQGEMFGLQVGDVRSEYSSRFHAKTGAPGIRCHALTEEDLKAGSNTLKRLIEDGFINESELAYLKKGDIIPSQGGELFVTLSKRYKKDSDNNELTVIHADINAAQNLQKRFWQQNSEVYRVPCQLARMGEDKLYIPKSQTETIKKYFGKGSFVKNNTEQEVYKWEKSEKMKIKTDTTFDLQDLDGFEDISKTIELAQEQQKKYLTMFRDPSGYFFNNETWRPQKEYWSIVNNIIKSCLKKKILSNKVEL
;
A
#
# COMPACT_ATOMS: atom_id res chain seq x y z
N MET A 1 20.91 -9.84 -12.55
CA MET A 1 19.97 -10.90 -12.95
C MET A 1 18.60 -10.59 -12.38
N ALA A 2 17.57 -10.74 -13.18
CA ALA A 2 16.17 -10.55 -12.82
C ALA A 2 15.58 -11.88 -12.32
N ILE A 3 15.27 -11.97 -11.03
CA ILE A 3 14.77 -13.22 -10.42
C ILE A 3 13.26 -13.34 -10.63
N ARG A 4 12.80 -14.44 -11.22
CA ARG A 4 11.39 -14.75 -11.48
C ARG A 4 11.01 -16.10 -10.86
N SER A 5 9.71 -16.31 -10.68
CA SER A 5 9.16 -17.55 -10.13
C SER A 5 8.09 -18.09 -11.07
N ILE A 6 8.17 -19.38 -11.38
CA ILE A 6 7.14 -20.11 -12.15
C ILE A 6 6.65 -21.28 -11.31
N LYS A 7 5.35 -21.27 -11.01
CA LYS A 7 4.71 -22.30 -10.18
C LYS A 7 4.11 -23.39 -11.08
N LEU A 8 4.65 -24.59 -11.00
CA LEU A 8 4.24 -25.76 -11.77
C LEU A 8 3.45 -26.71 -10.87
N LYS A 9 2.27 -27.16 -11.29
CA LYS A 9 1.49 -28.13 -10.52
C LYS A 9 2.11 -29.52 -10.69
N MET A 10 2.35 -30.23 -9.59
CA MET A 10 2.83 -31.61 -9.61
C MET A 10 1.65 -32.57 -9.82
N LYS A 11 1.82 -33.61 -10.64
CA LYS A 11 0.79 -34.64 -10.83
C LYS A 11 0.92 -35.69 -9.72
N THR A 12 0.21 -35.47 -8.63
CA THR A 12 0.26 -36.31 -7.43
C THR A 12 -0.85 -37.35 -7.35
N ASN A 13 -1.82 -37.34 -8.27
CA ASN A 13 -3.01 -38.22 -8.27
C ASN A 13 -2.98 -39.25 -9.40
N SER A 14 -1.86 -39.39 -10.10
CA SER A 14 -1.70 -40.28 -11.25
C SER A 14 -0.49 -41.18 -11.04
N GLY A 15 -0.60 -42.44 -11.45
CA GLY A 15 0.45 -43.46 -11.28
C GLY A 15 0.16 -44.44 -10.14
N THR A 16 0.82 -45.60 -10.19
CA THR A 16 0.68 -46.70 -9.22
C THR A 16 1.06 -46.26 -7.80
N ASP A 17 2.07 -45.41 -7.67
CA ASP A 17 2.60 -44.97 -6.38
C ASP A 17 2.02 -43.63 -5.89
N SER A 18 0.90 -43.19 -6.47
CA SER A 18 0.41 -41.82 -6.25
C SER A 18 0.07 -41.53 -4.78
N ILE A 19 -0.46 -42.50 -4.04
CA ILE A 19 -0.76 -42.38 -2.61
C ILE A 19 0.52 -42.24 -1.78
N TYR A 20 1.53 -43.07 -2.08
CA TYR A 20 2.82 -43.05 -1.41
C TYR A 20 3.56 -41.74 -1.67
N LEU A 21 3.51 -41.22 -2.89
CA LEU A 21 4.06 -39.91 -3.23
C LEU A 21 3.39 -38.78 -2.43
N ARG A 22 2.06 -38.79 -2.27
CA ARG A 22 1.36 -37.76 -1.48
C ARG A 22 1.76 -37.82 -0.01
N LYS A 23 1.79 -39.02 0.57
CA LYS A 23 2.27 -39.26 1.94
C LYS A 23 3.72 -38.80 2.11
N ALA A 24 4.60 -39.12 1.15
CA ALA A 24 6.00 -38.72 1.14
C ALA A 24 6.20 -37.20 1.14
N LEU A 25 5.49 -36.50 0.24
CA LEU A 25 5.54 -35.04 0.14
C LEU A 25 5.08 -34.37 1.43
N TRP A 26 3.99 -34.86 2.03
CA TRP A 26 3.47 -34.31 3.28
C TRP A 26 4.36 -34.59 4.48
N ARG A 27 4.84 -35.83 4.65
CA ARG A 27 5.76 -36.16 5.76
C ARG A 27 7.05 -35.37 5.67
N THR A 28 7.62 -35.21 4.47
CA THR A 28 8.81 -34.37 4.28
C THR A 28 8.52 -32.91 4.65
N HIS A 29 7.33 -32.40 4.33
CA HIS A 29 6.92 -31.03 4.69
C HIS A 29 6.74 -30.84 6.20
N GLN A 30 6.13 -31.81 6.88
CA GLN A 30 6.01 -31.83 8.34
C GLN A 30 7.40 -31.84 9.00
N LEU A 31 8.25 -32.78 8.60
CA LEU A 31 9.61 -32.92 9.09
C LEU A 31 10.40 -31.60 8.99
N ILE A 32 10.34 -30.91 7.85
CA ILE A 32 11.04 -29.64 7.66
C ILE A 32 10.51 -28.57 8.63
N ASN A 33 9.20 -28.44 8.81
CA ASN A 33 8.65 -27.42 9.71
C ASN A 33 8.95 -27.73 11.18
N GLU A 34 8.84 -29.00 11.57
CA GLU A 34 9.19 -29.49 12.91
C GLU A 34 10.66 -29.22 13.23
N GLY A 35 11.58 -29.52 12.30
CA GLY A 35 13.00 -29.28 12.53
C GLY A 35 13.39 -27.80 12.50
N ILE A 36 12.73 -26.96 11.68
CA ILE A 36 12.95 -25.50 11.77
C ILE A 36 12.47 -24.99 13.15
N ALA A 37 11.31 -25.44 13.63
CA ALA A 37 10.82 -25.08 14.96
C ALA A 37 11.77 -25.54 16.07
N TYR A 38 12.32 -26.75 15.96
CA TYR A 38 13.34 -27.28 16.87
C TYR A 38 14.56 -26.35 16.97
N TYR A 39 15.15 -25.99 15.84
CA TYR A 39 16.32 -25.10 15.84
C TYR A 39 15.98 -23.67 16.27
N MET A 40 14.78 -23.16 15.95
CA MET A 40 14.33 -21.85 16.43
C MET A 40 14.19 -21.83 17.95
N ASN A 41 13.56 -22.84 18.54
CA ASN A 41 13.42 -22.95 20.00
C ASN A 41 14.78 -23.05 20.70
N LEU A 42 15.73 -23.78 20.11
CA LEU A 42 17.08 -23.86 20.65
C LEU A 42 17.79 -22.50 20.62
N LEU A 43 17.73 -21.80 19.49
CA LEU A 43 18.37 -20.49 19.34
C LEU A 43 17.71 -19.42 20.23
N THR A 44 16.39 -19.48 20.46
CA THR A 44 15.73 -18.56 21.40
C THR A 44 16.09 -18.84 22.87
N LEU A 45 16.43 -20.07 23.23
CA LEU A 45 17.03 -20.34 24.55
C LEU A 45 18.36 -19.61 24.68
N TYR A 46 19.24 -19.68 23.66
CA TYR A 46 20.54 -18.99 23.67
C TYR A 46 20.42 -17.46 23.71
N ARG A 47 19.30 -16.91 23.18
CA ARG A 47 18.97 -15.49 23.29
C ARG A 47 18.79 -15.04 24.73
N GLN A 48 18.16 -15.85 25.60
CA GLN A 48 18.01 -15.55 27.05
C GLN A 48 17.32 -14.20 27.34
N GLU A 49 16.29 -13.86 26.58
CA GLU A 49 15.49 -12.66 26.78
C GLU A 49 14.01 -13.04 26.75
N ALA A 50 13.16 -12.23 27.38
CA ALA A 50 11.72 -12.48 27.43
C ALA A 50 11.11 -12.53 26.02
N ILE A 51 10.16 -13.45 25.83
CA ILE A 51 9.37 -13.63 24.61
C ILE A 51 7.96 -14.04 25.04
N GLY A 52 6.96 -13.24 24.68
CA GLY A 52 5.59 -13.45 25.14
C GLY A 52 5.51 -13.38 26.66
N ASP A 53 4.81 -14.33 27.27
CA ASP A 53 4.61 -14.37 28.74
C ASP A 53 5.78 -15.04 29.49
N LYS A 54 6.74 -15.65 28.77
CA LYS A 54 7.87 -16.33 29.38
C LYS A 54 8.99 -15.33 29.70
N THR A 55 9.33 -15.24 30.98
CA THR A 55 10.36 -14.31 31.49
C THR A 55 11.77 -14.74 31.11
N LYS A 56 12.72 -13.81 31.25
CA LYS A 56 14.15 -14.07 31.01
C LYS A 56 14.67 -15.20 31.89
N GLU A 57 14.33 -15.18 33.17
CA GLU A 57 14.79 -16.13 34.18
C GLU A 57 14.30 -17.55 33.85
N ALA A 58 13.06 -17.67 33.37
CA ALA A 58 12.51 -18.95 32.92
C ALA A 58 13.26 -19.52 31.70
N TYR A 59 13.66 -18.68 30.74
CA TYR A 59 14.52 -19.11 29.62
C TYR A 59 15.91 -19.54 30.08
N GLN A 60 16.53 -18.80 31.01
CA GLN A 60 17.85 -19.15 31.52
C GLN A 60 17.84 -20.47 32.31
N ALA A 61 16.83 -20.70 33.15
CA ALA A 61 16.68 -21.95 33.91
C ALA A 61 16.50 -23.16 32.98
N GLU A 62 15.65 -23.04 31.96
CA GLU A 62 15.46 -24.11 30.97
C GLU A 62 16.75 -24.39 30.18
N LEU A 63 17.44 -23.33 29.74
CA LEU A 63 18.69 -23.46 29.01
C LEU A 63 19.74 -24.20 29.83
N ILE A 64 19.95 -23.81 31.09
CA ILE A 64 20.92 -24.48 31.97
C ILE A 64 20.57 -25.96 32.12
N ASN A 65 19.31 -26.32 32.37
CA ASN A 65 18.92 -27.72 32.49
C ASN A 65 19.26 -28.53 31.23
N ILE A 66 18.93 -28.01 30.05
CA ILE A 66 19.25 -28.65 28.76
C ILE A 66 20.77 -28.80 28.59
N ILE A 67 21.53 -27.74 28.88
CA ILE A 67 22.98 -27.73 28.70
C ILE A 67 23.68 -28.69 29.66
N ARG A 68 23.29 -28.74 30.93
CA ARG A 68 23.84 -29.70 31.90
C ARG A 68 23.56 -31.15 31.50
N ASN A 69 22.38 -31.42 30.95
CA ASN A 69 22.08 -32.75 30.40
C ASN A 69 22.92 -33.07 29.16
N GLN A 70 23.17 -32.09 28.29
CA GLN A 70 24.05 -32.28 27.14
C GLN A 70 25.50 -32.54 27.55
N GLN A 71 26.03 -31.84 28.56
CA GLN A 71 27.37 -32.10 29.12
C GLN A 71 27.51 -33.55 29.62
N ARG A 72 26.47 -34.07 30.29
CA ARG A 72 26.43 -35.48 30.72
C ARG A 72 26.46 -36.44 29.53
N ASN A 73 25.67 -36.15 28.49
CA ASN A 73 25.64 -36.97 27.26
C ASN A 73 26.97 -36.94 26.50
N ASN A 74 27.72 -35.84 26.58
CA ASN A 74 29.03 -35.70 25.96
C ASN A 74 30.16 -36.42 26.74
N GLY A 75 29.88 -36.90 27.97
CA GLY A 75 30.84 -37.67 28.76
C GLY A 75 31.99 -36.84 29.36
N SER A 76 31.79 -35.54 29.60
CA SER A 76 32.84 -34.64 30.13
C SER A 76 33.05 -34.81 31.65
N SER A 77 34.31 -34.83 32.12
CA SER A 77 34.68 -35.11 33.52
C SER A 77 35.62 -34.10 34.19
N GLU A 78 36.01 -32.99 33.55
CA GLU A 78 37.18 -32.19 34.03
C GLU A 78 36.90 -30.71 34.33
N GLU A 79 36.09 -29.96 33.56
CA GLU A 79 35.78 -28.55 33.85
C GLU A 79 34.41 -28.13 33.27
N HIS A 80 33.41 -27.93 34.12
CA HIS A 80 32.01 -27.75 33.67
C HIS A 80 31.56 -26.31 33.45
N GLY A 81 32.34 -25.31 33.88
CA GLY A 81 31.96 -23.89 33.91
C GLY A 81 30.79 -23.59 34.86
N SER A 82 30.75 -22.39 35.43
CA SER A 82 29.59 -21.92 36.21
C SER A 82 28.39 -21.65 35.30
N ASP A 83 27.17 -21.63 35.88
CA ASP A 83 25.96 -21.32 35.12
C ASP A 83 26.04 -19.94 34.46
N GLN A 84 26.62 -18.94 35.15
CA GLN A 84 26.79 -17.60 34.58
C GLN A 84 27.76 -17.56 33.40
N GLU A 85 28.87 -18.31 33.46
CA GLU A 85 29.83 -18.39 32.36
C GLU A 85 29.23 -19.06 31.13
N ILE A 86 28.46 -20.14 31.34
CA ILE A 86 27.74 -20.83 30.25
C ILE A 86 26.70 -19.90 29.63
N LEU A 87 25.88 -19.22 30.44
CA LEU A 87 24.87 -18.28 29.95
C LEU A 87 25.52 -17.15 29.14
N ALA A 88 26.61 -16.55 29.63
CA ALA A 88 27.34 -15.51 28.92
C ALA A 88 27.92 -16.02 27.58
N LEU A 89 28.53 -17.21 27.58
CA LEU A 89 29.10 -17.83 26.38
C LEU A 89 28.04 -18.12 25.31
N LEU A 90 26.89 -18.68 25.71
CA LEU A 90 25.80 -19.00 24.79
C LEU A 90 25.08 -17.76 24.26
N ARG A 91 25.04 -16.67 25.04
CA ARG A 91 24.55 -15.38 24.55
C ARG A 91 25.47 -14.81 23.47
N GLN A 92 26.78 -14.84 23.69
CA GLN A 92 27.75 -14.40 22.67
C GLN A 92 27.66 -15.26 21.40
N LEU A 93 27.48 -16.57 21.55
CA LEU A 93 27.24 -17.46 20.42
C LEU A 93 25.96 -17.08 19.66
N TYR A 94 24.86 -16.77 20.36
CA TYR A 94 23.62 -16.30 19.74
C TYR A 94 23.83 -15.05 18.91
N GLU A 95 24.56 -14.05 19.43
CA GLU A 95 24.83 -12.79 18.73
C GLU A 95 25.68 -13.00 17.48
N LEU A 96 26.58 -13.99 17.45
CA LEU A 96 27.31 -14.35 16.25
C LEU A 96 26.46 -15.09 15.21
N ILE A 97 25.54 -15.95 15.64
CA ILE A 97 24.63 -16.67 14.75
C ILE A 97 23.55 -15.73 14.21
N ILE A 98 23.06 -14.81 15.04
CA ILE A 98 22.00 -13.84 14.76
C ILE A 98 22.52 -12.40 15.01
N PRO A 99 23.43 -11.89 14.15
CA PRO A 99 24.03 -10.55 14.30
C PRO A 99 23.03 -9.39 14.32
N SER A 100 21.82 -9.59 13.78
CA SER A 100 20.78 -8.56 13.82
C SER A 100 20.26 -8.27 15.22
N SER A 101 20.53 -9.12 16.22
CA SER A 101 20.22 -8.87 17.64
C SER A 101 21.04 -7.70 18.22
N ILE A 102 22.27 -7.52 17.74
CA ILE A 102 23.18 -6.42 18.13
C ILE A 102 23.28 -5.32 17.06
N GLY A 103 22.52 -5.47 15.98
CA GLY A 103 22.43 -4.47 14.91
C GLY A 103 23.38 -4.61 13.74
N GLU A 104 24.06 -5.74 13.67
CA GLU A 104 24.87 -6.12 12.52
C GLU A 104 24.03 -6.85 11.46
N SER A 105 24.62 -7.02 10.26
CA SER A 105 23.99 -7.73 9.14
C SER A 105 24.52 -9.15 9.02
N GLY A 106 23.68 -10.09 8.59
CA GLY A 106 24.04 -11.49 8.44
C GLY A 106 23.42 -12.14 7.20
N ASP A 107 24.16 -13.03 6.54
CA ASP A 107 23.65 -13.91 5.49
C ASP A 107 23.38 -15.31 6.06
N ALA A 108 22.11 -15.71 6.10
CA ALA A 108 21.70 -16.95 6.76
C ALA A 108 22.35 -18.21 6.17
N ASN A 109 22.63 -18.26 4.86
CA ASN A 109 23.29 -19.40 4.24
C ASN A 109 24.75 -19.49 4.69
N GLN A 110 25.45 -18.36 4.74
CA GLN A 110 26.83 -18.30 5.22
C GLN A 110 26.91 -18.64 6.71
N LEU A 111 26.00 -18.08 7.53
CA LEU A 111 25.94 -18.32 8.96
C LEU A 111 25.58 -19.78 9.28
N GLY A 112 24.57 -20.34 8.60
CA GLY A 112 24.19 -21.74 8.75
C GLY A 112 25.34 -22.70 8.39
N ASN A 113 26.08 -22.41 7.32
CA ASN A 113 27.28 -23.17 6.97
C ASN A 113 28.46 -22.95 7.94
N LYS A 114 28.64 -21.74 8.47
CA LYS A 114 29.72 -21.40 9.40
C LYS A 114 29.53 -22.12 10.75
N PHE A 115 28.30 -22.12 11.28
CA PHE A 115 28.03 -22.52 12.67
C PHE A 115 27.46 -23.93 12.84
N LEU A 116 26.65 -24.47 11.91
CA LEU A 116 25.99 -25.76 12.17
C LEU A 116 27.00 -26.90 12.38
N TYR A 117 27.97 -27.03 11.48
CA TYR A 117 28.98 -28.08 11.54
C TYR A 117 29.80 -28.09 12.85
N PRO A 118 30.47 -26.99 13.25
CA PRO A 118 31.30 -27.01 14.45
C PRO A 118 30.51 -27.12 15.76
N LEU A 119 29.19 -26.83 15.75
CA LEU A 119 28.35 -27.00 16.93
C LEU A 119 27.90 -28.45 17.15
N VAL A 120 27.92 -29.31 16.12
CA VAL A 120 27.40 -30.69 16.20
C VAL A 120 28.44 -31.75 15.89
N ASP A 121 29.60 -31.36 15.37
CA ASP A 121 30.73 -32.24 15.04
C ASP A 121 32.00 -31.69 15.71
N PRO A 122 32.44 -32.27 16.83
CA PRO A 122 33.66 -31.84 17.54
C PRO A 122 34.91 -31.85 16.65
N ASN A 123 34.95 -32.72 15.63
CA ASN A 123 36.07 -32.86 14.71
C ASN A 123 36.04 -31.83 13.56
N SER A 124 34.99 -31.01 13.48
CA SER A 124 34.87 -29.99 12.44
C SER A 124 36.03 -28.99 12.50
N GLN A 125 36.53 -28.64 11.31
CA GLN A 125 37.56 -27.60 11.12
C GLN A 125 36.94 -26.24 10.72
N SER A 126 35.62 -26.17 10.59
CA SER A 126 34.92 -24.92 10.27
C SER A 126 35.08 -23.93 11.41
N GLY A 127 35.31 -22.65 11.08
CA GLY A 127 35.46 -21.58 12.08
C GLY A 127 36.79 -21.55 12.84
N LYS A 128 37.63 -22.60 12.75
CA LYS A 128 38.94 -22.72 13.43
C LYS A 128 40.11 -22.07 12.68
N GLY A 129 39.90 -21.61 11.44
CA GLY A 129 40.95 -20.97 10.63
C GLY A 129 41.99 -21.91 10.01
N THR A 130 41.86 -23.22 10.23
CA THR A 130 42.82 -24.27 9.80
C THR A 130 42.51 -24.88 8.43
N SER A 131 41.30 -24.68 7.90
CA SER A 131 40.86 -25.28 6.64
C SER A 131 41.34 -24.49 5.42
N ASN A 132 41.96 -25.18 4.46
CA ASN A 132 42.30 -24.65 3.13
C ASN A 132 41.12 -24.71 2.14
N ALA A 133 39.97 -25.25 2.55
CA ALA A 133 38.78 -25.38 1.71
C ALA A 133 37.87 -24.14 1.83
N GLY A 134 37.21 -23.76 0.74
CA GLY A 134 36.25 -22.65 0.70
C GLY A 134 36.45 -21.71 -0.49
N ARG A 135 35.57 -20.71 -0.63
CA ARG A 135 35.70 -19.69 -1.67
C ARG A 135 36.91 -18.81 -1.39
N LYS A 136 37.76 -18.58 -2.41
CA LYS A 136 38.90 -17.66 -2.29
C LYS A 136 38.44 -16.28 -1.80
N PRO A 137 39.11 -15.69 -0.79
CA PRO A 137 38.79 -14.35 -0.30
C PRO A 137 38.96 -13.31 -1.42
N ARG A 138 38.31 -12.17 -1.28
CA ARG A 138 38.30 -11.13 -2.31
C ARG A 138 39.71 -10.68 -2.69
N TRP A 139 40.58 -10.43 -1.71
CA TRP A 139 41.97 -10.03 -1.96
C TRP A 139 42.74 -11.05 -2.80
N LYS A 140 42.52 -12.36 -2.60
CA LYS A 140 43.21 -13.40 -3.36
C LYS A 140 42.75 -13.43 -4.82
N ARG A 141 41.45 -13.18 -5.06
CA ARG A 141 40.91 -13.03 -6.42
C ARG A 141 41.44 -11.77 -7.10
N LEU A 142 41.44 -10.63 -6.40
CA LEU A 142 42.01 -9.38 -6.92
C LEU A 142 43.50 -9.52 -7.25
N LYS A 143 44.26 -10.24 -6.42
CA LYS A 143 45.66 -10.56 -6.66
C LYS A 143 45.85 -11.41 -7.92
N GLU A 144 45.02 -12.44 -8.10
CA GLU A 144 45.02 -13.29 -9.30
C GLU A 144 44.58 -12.52 -10.56
N GLU A 145 43.71 -11.51 -10.42
CA GLU A 145 43.25 -10.61 -11.49
C GLU A 145 44.24 -9.45 -11.77
N GLY A 146 45.34 -9.33 -11.01
CA GLY A 146 46.32 -8.25 -11.18
C GLY A 146 45.86 -6.87 -10.71
N ASN A 147 44.79 -6.77 -9.92
CA ASN A 147 44.26 -5.51 -9.42
C ASN A 147 45.11 -5.00 -8.23
N PRO A 148 45.65 -3.76 -8.27
CA PRO A 148 46.56 -3.23 -7.24
C PRO A 148 45.91 -3.06 -5.86
N ASP A 149 44.57 -3.00 -5.75
CA ASP A 149 43.85 -2.84 -4.48
C ASP A 149 43.88 -4.10 -3.59
N TRP A 150 44.49 -5.20 -4.04
CA TRP A 150 44.49 -6.48 -3.33
C TRP A 150 45.18 -6.41 -1.96
N GLU A 151 46.22 -5.58 -1.79
CA GLU A 151 46.95 -5.41 -0.53
C GLU A 151 46.08 -4.76 0.54
N LEU A 152 45.33 -3.71 0.14
CA LEU A 152 44.37 -3.04 1.01
C LEU A 152 43.25 -3.99 1.44
N GLU A 153 42.71 -4.78 0.51
CA GLU A 153 41.66 -5.76 0.84
C GLU A 153 42.18 -6.94 1.67
N LYS A 154 43.48 -7.28 1.58
CA LYS A 154 44.11 -8.31 2.44
C LYS A 154 44.19 -7.81 3.88
N LYS A 155 44.69 -6.58 4.09
CA LYS A 155 44.77 -5.97 5.42
C LYS A 155 43.40 -5.90 6.10
N LYS A 156 42.36 -5.50 5.36
CA LYS A 156 40.97 -5.52 5.86
C LYS A 156 40.49 -6.91 6.27
N ASP A 157 40.86 -7.95 5.51
CA ASP A 157 40.50 -9.34 5.85
C ASP A 157 41.21 -9.83 7.12
N GLU A 158 42.48 -9.49 7.30
CA GLU A 158 43.28 -9.80 8.50
C GLU A 158 42.74 -9.09 9.74
N GLU A 159 42.48 -7.78 9.65
CA GLU A 159 41.87 -7.00 10.74
C GLU A 159 40.47 -7.54 11.12
N ARG A 160 39.67 -7.94 10.13
CA ARG A 160 38.35 -8.55 10.36
C ARG A 160 38.46 -9.88 11.09
N LYS A 161 39.41 -10.74 10.71
CA LYS A 161 39.64 -12.03 11.36
C LYS A 161 40.16 -11.90 12.79
N ALA A 162 41.06 -10.93 13.04
CA ALA A 162 41.57 -10.66 14.39
C ALA A 162 40.47 -10.23 15.37
N LYS A 163 39.41 -9.56 14.87
CA LYS A 163 38.25 -9.15 15.66
C LYS A 163 37.16 -10.22 15.78
N ASP A 164 37.23 -11.32 15.03
CA ASP A 164 36.19 -12.36 15.03
C ASP A 164 36.34 -13.27 16.27
N PRO A 165 35.42 -13.22 17.26
CA PRO A 165 35.55 -14.02 18.49
C PRO A 165 35.18 -15.49 18.28
N THR A 166 34.79 -15.90 17.06
CA THR A 166 34.32 -17.26 16.74
C THR A 166 35.26 -18.36 17.25
N VAL A 167 36.58 -18.23 17.02
CA VAL A 167 37.56 -19.25 17.44
C VAL A 167 37.55 -19.42 18.97
N LYS A 168 37.67 -18.30 19.69
CA LYS A 168 37.67 -18.27 21.16
C LYS A 168 36.38 -18.86 21.75
N ILE A 169 35.24 -18.59 21.13
CA ILE A 169 33.96 -19.17 21.57
C ILE A 169 33.96 -20.68 21.38
N PHE A 170 34.43 -21.21 20.25
CA PHE A 170 34.52 -22.65 20.05
C PHE A 170 35.51 -23.33 20.99
N ASP A 171 36.64 -22.69 21.29
CA ASP A 171 37.60 -23.20 22.26
C ASP A 171 36.97 -23.30 23.66
N ASN A 172 36.21 -22.29 24.07
CA ASN A 172 35.48 -22.30 25.35
C ASN A 172 34.34 -23.33 25.36
N LEU A 173 33.60 -23.49 24.26
CA LEU A 173 32.57 -24.54 24.15
C LEU A 173 33.18 -25.93 24.30
N ASN A 174 34.34 -26.16 23.66
CA ASN A 174 35.07 -27.41 23.80
C ASN A 174 35.59 -27.61 25.23
N LYS A 175 36.18 -26.56 25.83
CA LYS A 175 36.69 -26.55 27.20
C LYS A 175 35.61 -26.96 28.21
N TYR A 176 34.40 -26.44 28.08
CA TYR A 176 33.28 -26.75 28.98
C TYR A 176 32.52 -28.05 28.62
N GLY A 177 33.06 -28.89 27.73
CA GLY A 177 32.43 -30.15 27.35
C GLY A 177 31.09 -29.98 26.63
N LEU A 178 30.89 -28.85 25.97
CA LEU A 178 29.64 -28.47 25.31
C LEU A 178 29.58 -28.89 23.84
N LEU A 179 30.56 -29.61 23.30
CA LEU A 179 30.54 -30.11 21.92
C LEU A 179 30.39 -31.63 21.90
N PRO A 180 29.41 -32.18 21.15
CA PRO A 180 28.35 -31.49 20.42
C PRO A 180 27.38 -30.73 21.34
N LEU A 181 26.91 -29.56 20.90
CA LEU A 181 26.07 -28.66 21.70
C LEU A 181 24.60 -29.07 21.71
N PHE A 182 24.17 -29.77 20.68
CA PHE A 182 22.82 -30.30 20.55
C PHE A 182 22.82 -31.47 19.56
N PRO A 183 21.89 -32.42 19.69
CA PRO A 183 21.70 -33.46 18.68
C PRO A 183 21.11 -32.86 17.40
N LEU A 184 21.51 -33.39 16.24
CA LEU A 184 20.86 -33.05 14.97
C LEU A 184 19.40 -33.53 14.98
N PHE A 185 18.49 -32.72 14.44
CA PHE A 185 17.07 -33.05 14.36
C PHE A 185 16.83 -34.37 13.60
N THR A 186 17.55 -34.63 12.51
CA THR A 186 17.39 -35.93 11.81
C THR A 186 17.86 -37.12 12.65
N ASN A 187 18.83 -36.95 13.55
CA ASN A 187 19.35 -38.05 14.38
C ASN A 187 18.38 -38.43 15.52
N ILE A 188 17.46 -37.55 15.91
CA ILE A 188 16.45 -37.86 16.94
C ILE A 188 15.16 -38.47 16.36
N GLN A 189 14.96 -38.40 15.03
CA GLN A 189 13.82 -39.02 14.35
C GLN A 189 14.07 -40.51 14.15
N LYS A 190 13.52 -41.34 15.05
CA LYS A 190 13.69 -42.80 15.06
C LYS A 190 12.70 -43.55 14.16
N ASP A 191 11.62 -42.89 13.75
CA ASP A 191 10.60 -43.41 12.83
C ASP A 191 11.05 -43.41 11.36
N ILE A 192 12.18 -42.74 11.06
CA ILE A 192 12.75 -42.62 9.72
C ILE A 192 14.05 -43.42 9.65
N GLU A 193 14.12 -44.36 8.71
CA GLU A 193 15.35 -45.02 8.29
C GLU A 193 16.10 -44.13 7.30
N TRP A 194 17.13 -43.48 7.81
CA TRP A 194 17.94 -42.54 7.04
C TRP A 194 18.97 -43.26 6.17
N LEU A 195 19.32 -42.64 5.04
CA LEU A 195 20.47 -43.13 4.27
C LEU A 195 21.75 -42.97 5.11
N PRO A 196 22.72 -43.91 4.94
CA PRO A 196 24.01 -43.81 5.60
C PRO A 196 24.70 -42.48 5.28
N LEU A 197 25.29 -41.87 6.30
CA LEU A 197 26.13 -40.70 6.11
C LEU A 197 27.39 -41.09 5.33
N GLY A 198 27.81 -40.24 4.39
CA GLY A 198 29.10 -40.42 3.72
C GLY A 198 30.27 -40.33 4.71
N LYS A 199 31.43 -40.94 4.38
CA LYS A 199 32.62 -41.01 5.27
C LYS A 199 33.10 -39.67 5.86
N ARG A 200 32.83 -38.54 5.19
CA ARG A 200 33.20 -37.18 5.61
C ARG A 200 31.99 -36.26 5.82
N GLN A 201 30.82 -36.85 6.02
CA GLN A 201 29.56 -36.13 6.17
C GLN A 201 29.07 -36.23 7.62
N SER A 202 29.16 -35.14 8.37
CA SER A 202 28.62 -35.09 9.73
C SER A 202 27.17 -34.61 9.81
N VAL A 203 26.66 -33.93 8.77
CA VAL A 203 25.32 -33.32 8.78
C VAL A 203 24.55 -33.68 7.51
N ARG A 204 23.27 -34.06 7.66
CA ARG A 204 22.35 -34.24 6.52
C ARG A 204 21.94 -32.90 5.93
N LYS A 205 21.72 -32.86 4.62
CA LYS A 205 21.30 -31.61 3.95
C LYS A 205 19.92 -31.12 4.40
N TRP A 206 19.07 -32.01 4.94
CA TRP A 206 17.82 -31.62 5.59
C TRP A 206 18.08 -30.69 6.78
N ASP A 207 18.95 -31.08 7.73
CA ASP A 207 19.31 -30.24 8.90
C ASP A 207 19.89 -28.90 8.48
N LYS A 208 20.69 -28.88 7.40
CA LYS A 208 21.21 -27.63 6.85
C LYS A 208 20.09 -26.69 6.38
N ASP A 209 19.12 -27.19 5.61
CA ASP A 209 17.96 -26.39 5.19
C ASP A 209 17.18 -25.89 6.41
N MET A 210 16.87 -26.79 7.35
CA MET A 210 16.09 -26.47 8.55
C MET A 210 16.79 -25.38 9.40
N PHE A 211 18.10 -25.49 9.61
CA PHE A 211 18.87 -24.52 10.38
C PHE A 211 19.02 -23.17 9.67
N ILE A 212 19.26 -23.17 8.35
CA ILE A 212 19.31 -21.93 7.55
C ILE A 212 17.97 -21.19 7.63
N GLN A 213 16.86 -21.90 7.46
CA GLN A 213 15.53 -21.28 7.55
C GLN A 213 15.22 -20.76 8.95
N ALA A 214 15.69 -21.43 10.01
CA ALA A 214 15.58 -20.92 11.38
C ALA A 214 16.34 -19.59 11.55
N ILE A 215 17.58 -19.52 11.06
CA ILE A 215 18.40 -18.29 11.08
C ILE A 215 17.72 -17.17 10.29
N GLU A 216 17.20 -17.43 9.09
CA GLU A 216 16.49 -16.42 8.28
C GLU A 216 15.32 -15.78 9.06
N ARG A 217 14.54 -16.60 9.78
CA ARG A 217 13.41 -16.13 10.57
C ARG A 217 13.85 -15.28 11.75
N LEU A 218 14.89 -15.69 12.47
CA LEU A 218 15.43 -14.98 13.63
C LEU A 218 16.15 -13.69 13.23
N LEU A 219 16.91 -13.69 12.14
CA LEU A 219 17.57 -12.47 11.63
C LEU A 219 16.55 -11.36 11.36
N SER A 220 15.46 -11.72 10.68
CA SER A 220 14.35 -10.82 10.40
C SER A 220 13.63 -10.39 11.67
N TRP A 221 13.28 -11.34 12.54
CA TRP A 221 12.56 -11.04 13.79
C TRP A 221 13.34 -10.12 14.73
N GLU A 222 14.65 -10.32 14.90
CA GLU A 222 15.46 -9.42 15.75
C GLU A 222 15.63 -8.02 15.15
N SER A 223 15.71 -7.92 13.81
CA SER A 223 15.68 -6.62 13.14
C SER A 223 14.36 -5.89 13.42
N TRP A 224 13.24 -6.63 13.46
CA TRP A 224 11.93 -6.07 13.82
C TRP A 224 11.82 -5.74 15.30
N ASN A 225 12.37 -6.54 16.22
CA ASN A 225 12.37 -6.23 17.65
C ASN A 225 13.02 -4.88 17.93
N ARG A 226 14.23 -4.65 17.41
CA ARG A 226 14.94 -3.37 17.60
C ARG A 226 14.16 -2.21 16.99
N ARG A 227 13.66 -2.39 15.75
CA ARG A 227 12.83 -1.37 15.10
C ARG A 227 11.60 -1.00 15.94
N VAL A 228 10.89 -1.99 16.47
CA VAL A 228 9.69 -1.78 17.27
C VAL A 228 10.03 -1.11 18.61
N ALA A 229 11.11 -1.51 19.26
CA ALA A 229 11.59 -0.88 20.50
C ALA A 229 12.02 0.58 20.28
N ASP A 230 12.74 0.87 19.19
CA ASP A 230 13.15 2.22 18.80
C ASP A 230 11.92 3.09 18.48
N GLU A 231 10.96 2.56 17.72
CA GLU A 231 9.70 3.25 17.40
C GLU A 231 8.88 3.56 18.66
N TYR A 232 8.80 2.62 19.61
CA TYR A 232 8.12 2.82 20.89
C TYR A 232 8.80 3.90 21.74
N LYS A 233 10.13 3.83 21.88
CA LYS A 233 10.91 4.82 22.65
C LYS A 233 10.75 6.22 22.08
N GLN A 234 10.91 6.38 20.77
CA GLN A 234 10.74 7.67 20.09
C GLN A 234 9.31 8.22 20.27
N LEU A 235 8.29 7.35 20.20
CA LEU A 235 6.91 7.77 20.39
C LEU A 235 6.63 8.21 21.83
N LYS A 236 7.17 7.49 22.82
CA LYS A 236 7.04 7.85 24.24
C LYS A 236 7.66 9.23 24.51
N GLU A 237 8.91 9.43 24.12
CA GLU A 237 9.62 10.71 24.28
C GLU A 237 8.87 11.86 23.59
N LYS A 238 8.39 11.65 22.35
CA LYS A 238 7.60 12.65 21.62
C LYS A 238 6.27 12.97 22.29
N THR A 239 5.59 11.98 22.87
CA THR A 239 4.31 12.17 23.55
C THR A 239 4.49 13.01 24.83
N GLU A 240 5.51 12.71 25.62
CA GLU A 240 5.86 13.45 26.83
C GLU A 240 6.29 14.89 26.52
N SER A 241 7.14 15.08 25.50
CA SER A 241 7.57 16.41 25.06
C SER A 241 6.40 17.26 24.57
N TYR A 242 5.49 16.68 23.78
CA TYR A 242 4.34 17.40 23.24
C TYR A 242 3.37 17.88 24.33
N TYR A 243 3.13 17.07 25.36
CA TYR A 243 2.33 17.49 26.52
C TYR A 243 2.96 18.69 27.22
N LYS A 244 4.27 18.61 27.52
CA LYS A 244 5.02 19.67 28.20
C LYS A 244 4.98 20.99 27.42
N GLU A 245 5.10 20.93 26.09
CA GLU A 245 5.15 22.12 25.23
C GLU A 245 3.79 22.80 25.05
N HIS A 246 2.69 22.05 24.93
CA HIS A 246 1.40 22.60 24.47
C HIS A 246 0.23 22.50 25.44
N LEU A 247 0.33 21.68 26.49
CA LEU A 247 -0.80 21.37 27.37
C LEU A 247 -0.56 21.74 28.85
N THR A 248 0.67 22.05 29.24
CA THR A 248 1.03 22.53 30.59
C THR A 248 0.28 23.82 30.93
N GLY A 249 -0.29 23.93 32.14
CA GLY A 249 -1.07 25.10 32.57
C GLY A 249 -2.52 25.10 32.06
N GLY A 250 -2.98 23.97 31.49
CA GLY A 250 -4.33 23.76 30.97
C GLY A 250 -5.17 22.79 31.78
N GLU A 251 -4.81 22.50 33.02
CA GLU A 251 -5.33 21.39 33.81
C GLU A 251 -6.87 21.43 33.93
N GLU A 252 -7.44 22.60 34.20
CA GLU A 252 -8.89 22.78 34.38
C GLU A 252 -9.71 22.46 33.12
N TRP A 253 -9.33 23.01 31.96
CA TRP A 253 -10.07 22.76 30.72
C TRP A 253 -9.81 21.36 30.16
N ILE A 254 -8.62 20.80 30.41
CA ILE A 254 -8.30 19.40 30.08
C ILE A 254 -9.17 18.47 30.91
N GLU A 255 -9.39 18.74 32.20
CA GLU A 255 -10.25 17.95 33.07
C GLU A 255 -11.69 17.90 32.57
N LYS A 256 -12.25 19.04 32.12
CA LYS A 256 -13.58 19.09 31.47
C LYS A 256 -13.66 18.15 30.26
N ILE A 257 -12.62 18.13 29.41
CA ILE A 257 -12.54 17.23 28.25
C ILE A 257 -12.44 15.76 28.71
N ARG A 258 -11.60 15.45 29.70
CA ARG A 258 -11.46 14.09 30.23
C ARG A 258 -12.76 13.57 30.83
N LYS A 259 -13.51 14.43 31.53
CA LYS A 259 -14.84 14.11 32.05
C LYS A 259 -15.81 13.77 30.92
N PHE A 260 -15.89 14.62 29.88
CA PHE A 260 -16.71 14.35 28.70
C PHE A 260 -16.32 13.05 28.01
N GLU A 261 -15.03 12.79 27.82
CA GLU A 261 -14.54 11.56 27.19
C GLU A 261 -14.95 10.31 27.97
N LYS A 262 -14.86 10.36 29.31
CA LYS A 262 -15.28 9.28 30.21
C LYS A 262 -16.80 9.06 30.15
N GLU A 263 -17.60 10.13 30.24
CA GLU A 263 -19.06 10.06 30.12
C GLU A 263 -19.49 9.52 28.77
N ARG A 264 -18.86 9.98 27.69
CA ARG A 264 -19.10 9.51 26.32
C ARG A 264 -18.71 8.05 26.15
N ASN A 265 -17.62 7.61 26.79
CA ASN A 265 -17.24 6.20 26.82
C ASN A 265 -18.30 5.34 27.50
N MET A 266 -18.80 5.75 28.68
CA MET A 266 -19.88 5.04 29.37
C MET A 266 -21.18 5.03 28.56
N GLU A 267 -21.53 6.14 27.90
CA GLU A 267 -22.69 6.19 26.99
C GLU A 267 -22.52 5.20 25.83
N LEU A 268 -21.32 5.12 25.24
CA LEU A 268 -21.02 4.18 24.17
C LEU A 268 -20.98 2.73 24.65
N GLU A 269 -20.54 2.45 25.88
CA GLU A 269 -20.60 1.10 26.47
C GLU A 269 -22.05 0.64 26.71
N LYS A 270 -22.93 1.57 27.11
CA LYS A 270 -24.36 1.29 27.34
C LYS A 270 -25.16 1.18 26.03
N ASN A 271 -24.90 2.07 25.07
CA ASN A 271 -25.74 2.25 23.88
C ASN A 271 -25.13 1.72 22.58
N ALA A 272 -23.85 1.39 22.58
CA ALA A 272 -23.15 0.83 21.43
C ALA A 272 -22.37 -0.42 21.85
N PHE A 273 -22.11 -1.31 20.90
CA PHE A 273 -21.25 -2.45 21.16
C PHE A 273 -19.81 -1.95 21.28
N ALA A 274 -19.32 -1.87 22.52
CA ALA A 274 -18.09 -1.17 22.89
C ALA A 274 -16.88 -1.58 22.02
N PRO A 275 -16.05 -0.62 21.56
CA PRO A 275 -14.67 -0.90 21.18
C PRO A 275 -13.83 -1.18 22.43
N ASN A 276 -12.84 -2.08 22.35
CA ASN A 276 -11.89 -2.35 23.44
C ASN A 276 -11.00 -1.13 23.81
N ASP A 277 -11.08 -0.03 23.07
CA ASP A 277 -10.33 1.19 23.33
C ASP A 277 -11.27 2.29 23.83
N GLY A 278 -10.92 2.93 24.95
CA GLY A 278 -11.67 4.07 25.48
C GLY A 278 -11.91 5.20 24.46
N TYR A 279 -13.01 5.93 24.63
CA TYR A 279 -13.32 7.11 23.81
C TYR A 279 -12.35 8.26 24.12
N PHE A 280 -11.75 8.81 23.06
CA PHE A 280 -10.93 10.02 23.11
C PHE A 280 -11.29 10.93 21.93
N ILE A 281 -11.25 12.25 22.16
CA ILE A 281 -11.34 13.24 21.09
C ILE A 281 -10.04 13.18 20.28
N THR A 282 -10.09 12.73 19.03
CA THR A 282 -8.94 12.77 18.11
C THR A 282 -9.23 13.65 16.90
N SER A 283 -8.25 13.80 16.00
CA SER A 283 -8.34 14.59 14.76
C SER A 283 -9.62 14.33 13.96
N ARG A 284 -10.11 13.09 13.97
CA ARG A 284 -11.33 12.69 13.28
C ARG A 284 -12.59 13.28 13.92
N GLN A 285 -12.66 13.32 15.24
CA GLN A 285 -13.81 13.81 15.99
C GLN A 285 -13.99 15.33 15.82
N ILE A 286 -12.91 16.07 15.61
CA ILE A 286 -12.92 17.53 15.51
C ILE A 286 -12.93 18.04 14.06
N ARG A 287 -13.20 17.18 13.08
CA ARG A 287 -13.13 17.56 11.67
C ARG A 287 -14.15 18.66 11.33
N GLY A 288 -13.69 19.75 10.71
CA GLY A 288 -14.50 20.94 10.42
C GLY A 288 -14.50 22.01 11.54
N TRP A 289 -13.71 21.81 12.60
CA TRP A 289 -13.54 22.77 13.70
C TRP A 289 -13.12 24.17 13.23
N ASP A 290 -12.21 24.28 12.26
CA ASP A 290 -11.77 25.55 11.66
C ASP A 290 -12.95 26.40 11.17
N ARG A 291 -13.91 25.77 10.47
CA ARG A 291 -15.08 26.45 9.91
C ARG A 291 -16.12 26.80 10.96
N VAL A 292 -16.30 25.92 11.94
CA VAL A 292 -17.23 26.12 13.05
C VAL A 292 -16.72 27.27 13.93
N TYR A 293 -15.46 27.25 14.31
CA TYR A 293 -14.82 28.30 15.10
C TYR A 293 -14.87 29.67 14.41
N GLU A 294 -14.57 29.75 13.10
CA GLU A 294 -14.63 31.03 12.34
C GLU A 294 -16.03 31.67 12.41
N LYS A 295 -17.09 30.86 12.47
CA LYS A 295 -18.46 31.35 12.61
C LYS A 295 -18.85 31.62 14.06
N TRP A 296 -18.49 30.72 14.98
CA TRP A 296 -18.79 30.85 16.41
C TRP A 296 -18.11 32.06 17.05
N SER A 297 -16.87 32.38 16.65
CA SER A 297 -16.14 33.56 17.13
C SER A 297 -16.78 34.89 16.73
N LYS A 298 -17.67 34.90 15.73
CA LYS A 298 -18.43 36.09 15.30
C LYS A 298 -19.75 36.24 16.05
N LEU A 299 -20.15 35.25 16.85
CA LEU A 299 -21.39 35.28 17.62
C LEU A 299 -21.15 35.87 19.02
N PRO A 300 -22.14 36.60 19.58
CA PRO A 300 -22.01 37.22 20.90
C PRO A 300 -21.82 36.18 22.02
N GLU A 301 -21.32 36.61 23.17
CA GLU A 301 -21.16 35.74 24.36
C GLU A 301 -22.48 35.17 24.87
N SER A 302 -23.55 35.94 24.71
CA SER A 302 -24.92 35.58 25.04
C SER A 302 -25.58 34.59 24.07
N ALA A 303 -24.92 34.24 22.96
CA ALA A 303 -25.50 33.33 21.96
C ALA A 303 -25.93 32.00 22.59
N SER A 304 -27.11 31.51 22.25
CA SER A 304 -27.68 30.30 22.84
C SER A 304 -26.98 29.04 22.28
N PRO A 305 -27.01 27.90 23.01
CA PRO A 305 -26.52 26.62 22.48
C PRO A 305 -27.19 26.22 21.16
N GLU A 306 -28.47 26.55 20.96
CA GLU A 306 -29.23 26.26 19.73
C GLU A 306 -28.72 27.06 18.53
N GLU A 307 -28.35 28.33 18.72
CA GLU A 307 -27.77 29.18 17.68
C GLU A 307 -26.41 28.64 17.23
N LEU A 308 -25.57 28.24 18.19
CA LEU A 308 -24.29 27.57 17.92
C LEU A 308 -24.50 26.23 17.21
N TRP A 309 -25.53 25.47 17.60
CA TRP A 309 -25.87 24.19 16.98
C TRP A 309 -26.35 24.33 15.54
N LYS A 310 -27.09 25.39 15.21
CA LYS A 310 -27.50 25.69 13.84
C LYS A 310 -26.30 25.85 12.92
N VAL A 311 -25.24 26.51 13.38
CA VAL A 311 -23.96 26.63 12.65
C VAL A 311 -23.34 25.26 12.39
N VAL A 312 -23.33 24.38 13.39
CA VAL A 312 -22.80 23.01 13.26
C VAL A 312 -23.59 22.23 12.21
N ALA A 313 -24.93 22.25 12.26
CA ALA A 313 -25.79 21.57 11.30
C ALA A 313 -25.57 22.07 9.87
N GLU A 314 -25.43 23.39 9.67
CA GLU A 314 -25.12 23.97 8.36
C GLU A 314 -23.76 23.50 7.83
N GLN A 315 -22.72 23.47 8.67
CA GLN A 315 -21.39 23.01 8.23
C GLN A 315 -21.38 21.51 7.95
N GLN A 316 -22.10 20.73 8.76
CA GLN A 316 -22.25 19.30 8.56
C GLN A 316 -22.94 18.99 7.22
N ASN A 317 -23.99 19.73 6.85
CA ASN A 317 -24.65 19.58 5.55
C ASN A 317 -23.71 19.88 4.39
N LYS A 318 -22.91 20.94 4.50
CA LYS A 318 -21.86 21.30 3.51
C LYS A 318 -20.71 20.29 3.47
N MET A 319 -20.49 19.53 4.55
CA MET A 319 -19.39 18.56 4.72
C MET A 319 -19.91 17.16 5.02
N SER A 320 -20.99 16.72 4.37
CA SER A 320 -21.70 15.48 4.70
C SER A 320 -20.84 14.21 4.70
N GLU A 321 -19.77 14.16 3.89
CA GLU A 321 -18.85 13.01 3.84
C GLU A 321 -17.65 13.10 4.80
N GLY A 322 -17.46 14.23 5.49
CA GLY A 322 -16.22 14.53 6.21
C GLY A 322 -16.35 15.52 7.36
N PHE A 323 -17.51 15.61 8.01
CA PHE A 323 -17.66 16.34 9.27
C PHE A 323 -17.31 15.44 10.47
N GLY A 324 -16.87 16.05 11.58
CA GLY A 324 -16.51 15.37 12.82
C GLY A 324 -17.71 14.80 13.60
N ASP A 325 -17.49 14.48 14.88
CA ASP A 325 -18.51 13.93 15.78
C ASP A 325 -19.40 15.06 16.33
N PRO A 326 -20.70 15.13 15.98
CA PRO A 326 -21.58 16.20 16.44
C PRO A 326 -21.71 16.29 17.96
N LYS A 327 -21.52 15.18 18.69
CA LYS A 327 -21.58 15.20 20.17
C LYS A 327 -20.45 16.01 20.79
N VAL A 328 -19.27 16.04 20.16
CA VAL A 328 -18.16 16.89 20.59
C VAL A 328 -18.52 18.36 20.42
N PHE A 329 -19.07 18.75 19.26
CA PHE A 329 -19.50 20.14 19.04
C PHE A 329 -20.65 20.55 19.97
N SER A 330 -21.58 19.65 20.27
CA SER A 330 -22.64 19.90 21.25
C SER A 330 -22.06 20.16 22.64
N PHE A 331 -21.08 19.36 23.08
CA PHE A 331 -20.38 19.58 24.34
C PHE A 331 -19.68 20.95 24.39
N LEU A 332 -19.02 21.35 23.30
CA LEU A 332 -18.32 22.64 23.20
C LEU A 332 -19.28 23.85 23.11
N ALA A 333 -20.52 23.66 22.66
CA ALA A 333 -21.51 24.74 22.57
C ALA A 333 -22.09 25.15 23.94
N ASN A 334 -22.04 24.25 24.92
CA ASN A 334 -22.50 24.49 26.29
C ASN A 334 -21.73 25.64 26.93
N ARG A 335 -22.44 26.51 27.66
CA ARG A 335 -21.89 27.74 28.24
C ARG A 335 -20.68 27.49 29.15
N GLU A 336 -20.73 26.44 29.96
CA GLU A 336 -19.69 26.04 30.93
C GLU A 336 -18.39 25.55 30.30
N ASN A 337 -18.41 25.24 28.99
CA ASN A 337 -17.28 24.67 28.25
C ASN A 337 -16.71 25.65 27.20
N ARG A 338 -17.21 26.90 27.15
CA ARG A 338 -16.78 27.89 26.15
C ARG A 338 -15.37 28.38 26.38
N ASP A 339 -14.89 28.37 27.61
CA ASP A 339 -13.51 28.67 28.02
C ASP A 339 -12.47 27.75 27.37
N ILE A 340 -12.88 26.55 26.95
CA ILE A 340 -12.01 25.61 26.24
C ILE A 340 -11.54 26.20 24.89
N TRP A 341 -12.40 26.95 24.20
CA TRP A 341 -12.14 27.38 22.83
C TRP A 341 -12.25 28.88 22.58
N ARG A 342 -13.03 29.63 23.36
CA ARG A 342 -13.26 31.05 23.11
C ARG A 342 -11.96 31.82 23.40
N GLY A 343 -11.40 32.44 22.37
CA GLY A 343 -10.07 33.07 22.43
C GLY A 343 -8.89 32.11 22.22
N HIS A 344 -9.15 30.80 22.11
CA HIS A 344 -8.16 29.73 22.05
C HIS A 344 -8.53 28.65 21.02
N SER A 345 -8.56 29.00 19.73
CA SER A 345 -8.94 28.05 18.66
C SER A 345 -8.03 26.83 18.55
N GLU A 346 -6.80 26.92 19.04
CA GLU A 346 -5.76 25.89 19.00
C GLU A 346 -5.97 24.74 19.99
N ARG A 347 -6.60 24.98 21.14
CA ARG A 347 -6.58 24.04 22.28
C ARG A 347 -7.17 22.68 21.91
N ILE A 348 -8.28 22.70 21.16
CA ILE A 348 -8.95 21.52 20.63
C ILE A 348 -8.06 20.72 19.68
N TYR A 349 -7.24 21.39 18.85
CA TYR A 349 -6.27 20.71 18.00
C TYR A 349 -5.14 20.07 18.82
N HIS A 350 -4.62 20.77 19.83
CA HIS A 350 -3.54 20.25 20.66
C HIS A 350 -3.96 19.02 21.46
N ILE A 351 -5.12 19.05 22.12
CA ILE A 351 -5.61 17.88 22.87
C ILE A 351 -5.94 16.70 21.94
N ALA A 352 -6.49 16.95 20.75
CA ALA A 352 -6.78 15.91 19.76
C ALA A 352 -5.50 15.25 19.23
N ALA A 353 -4.45 16.03 18.98
CA ALA A 353 -3.14 15.52 18.59
C ALA A 353 -2.50 14.68 19.72
N TYR A 354 -2.53 15.17 20.96
CA TYR A 354 -2.01 14.45 22.12
C TYR A 354 -2.75 13.11 22.36
N ASN A 355 -4.07 13.12 22.31
CA ASN A 355 -4.89 11.91 22.39
C ASN A 355 -4.56 10.91 21.27
N GLY A 356 -4.29 11.42 20.06
CA GLY A 356 -3.81 10.63 18.94
C GLY A 356 -2.48 9.95 19.24
N LEU A 357 -1.52 10.68 19.84
CA LEU A 357 -0.22 10.15 20.27
C LEU A 357 -0.38 9.08 21.37
N GLN A 358 -1.16 9.36 22.42
CA GLN A 358 -1.41 8.41 23.51
C GLN A 358 -2.06 7.12 23.03
N LYS A 359 -3.08 7.23 22.16
CA LYS A 359 -3.77 6.06 21.59
C LYS A 359 -2.86 5.23 20.70
N LYS A 360 -1.90 5.86 20.02
CA LYS A 360 -0.90 5.14 19.23
C LYS A 360 0.11 4.45 20.14
N LEU A 361 0.57 5.13 21.19
CA LEU A 361 1.51 4.58 22.17
C LEU A 361 0.92 3.35 22.87
N SER A 362 -0.34 3.40 23.32
CA SER A 362 -1.00 2.26 24.00
C SER A 362 -1.18 1.02 23.12
N ARG A 363 -1.14 1.19 21.79
CA ARG A 363 -1.27 0.10 20.81
C ARG A 363 0.07 -0.33 20.22
N THR A 364 1.12 0.46 20.41
CA THR A 364 2.45 0.16 19.90
C THR A 364 3.06 -0.92 20.80
N LYS A 365 3.48 -2.02 20.18
CA LYS A 365 4.13 -3.12 20.91
C LYS A 365 5.54 -2.70 21.29
N GLU A 366 6.08 -3.28 22.35
CA GLU A 366 7.50 -3.11 22.72
C GLU A 366 8.41 -4.14 22.01
N GLN A 367 7.82 -5.27 21.59
CA GLN A 367 8.52 -6.33 20.88
C GLN A 367 7.72 -6.83 19.68
N ALA A 368 8.41 -7.34 18.67
CA ALA A 368 7.77 -7.99 17.54
C ALA A 368 7.23 -9.36 17.97
N THR A 369 6.03 -9.71 17.51
CA THR A 369 5.42 -11.01 17.84
C THR A 369 6.27 -12.16 17.30
N PHE A 370 6.66 -13.06 18.19
CA PHE A 370 7.38 -14.29 17.85
C PHE A 370 6.37 -15.37 17.43
N THR A 371 6.66 -16.09 16.35
CA THR A 371 5.77 -17.14 15.83
C THR A 371 6.60 -18.27 15.24
N LEU A 372 6.45 -19.45 15.82
CA LEU A 372 7.12 -20.66 15.35
C LEU A 372 6.52 -21.15 14.03
N PRO A 373 7.33 -21.81 13.18
CA PRO A 373 6.82 -22.46 11.98
C PRO A 373 5.98 -23.68 12.39
N ASP A 374 4.93 -23.91 11.61
CA ASP A 374 4.03 -25.04 11.75
C ASP A 374 3.61 -25.50 10.37
N ALA A 375 3.46 -26.81 10.16
CA ALA A 375 3.18 -27.39 8.85
C ALA A 375 1.85 -26.92 8.23
N ILE A 376 0.90 -26.42 9.03
CA ILE A 376 -0.46 -26.05 8.62
C ILE A 376 -0.69 -24.53 8.75
N GLU A 377 -0.50 -23.97 9.94
CA GLU A 377 -0.82 -22.58 10.27
C GLU A 377 0.24 -21.60 9.76
N HIS A 378 1.52 -21.92 9.95
CA HIS A 378 2.67 -21.08 9.59
C HIS A 378 3.73 -21.80 8.75
N PRO A 379 3.35 -22.38 7.57
CA PRO A 379 4.22 -23.29 6.84
C PRO A 379 5.40 -22.58 6.18
N LEU A 380 6.58 -23.14 6.39
CA LEU A 380 7.76 -22.99 5.54
C LEU A 380 7.84 -24.16 4.57
N TRP A 381 8.56 -23.97 3.47
CA TRP A 381 8.52 -24.87 2.32
C TRP A 381 9.86 -25.57 2.15
N ILE A 382 9.80 -26.87 1.79
CA ILE A 382 10.96 -27.70 1.45
C ILE A 382 11.72 -27.03 0.30
N ARG A 383 13.04 -26.84 0.43
CA ARG A 383 13.88 -26.22 -0.60
C ARG A 383 14.73 -27.26 -1.32
N TYR A 384 14.88 -27.07 -2.64
CA TYR A 384 15.86 -27.78 -3.44
C TYR A 384 16.73 -26.79 -4.21
N GLU A 385 18.01 -27.10 -4.36
CA GLU A 385 18.94 -26.35 -5.20
C GLU A 385 18.89 -26.85 -6.66
N SER A 386 19.23 -25.94 -7.59
CA SER A 386 19.43 -26.29 -9.00
C SER A 386 20.58 -27.29 -9.17
N PRO A 387 20.66 -28.00 -10.31
CA PRO A 387 21.87 -28.74 -10.68
C PRO A 387 23.13 -27.88 -10.52
N GLY A 388 24.19 -28.47 -9.94
CA GLY A 388 25.43 -27.76 -9.60
C GLY A 388 25.43 -27.04 -8.23
N GLY A 389 24.31 -27.04 -7.51
CA GLY A 389 24.27 -26.63 -6.09
C GLY A 389 25.08 -27.56 -5.19
N THR A 390 25.52 -27.05 -4.04
CA THR A 390 26.39 -27.79 -3.10
C THR A 390 25.87 -27.80 -1.67
N ASN A 391 24.89 -26.97 -1.32
CA ASN A 391 24.47 -26.81 0.08
C ASN A 391 23.27 -27.70 0.40
N LEU A 392 22.27 -27.75 -0.48
CA LEU A 392 20.98 -28.41 -0.22
C LEU A 392 20.75 -29.61 -1.15
N ASN A 393 19.65 -30.32 -0.93
CA ASN A 393 19.20 -31.38 -1.83
C ASN A 393 18.90 -30.79 -3.21
N LEU A 394 19.21 -31.53 -4.26
CA LEU A 394 19.11 -31.06 -5.64
C LEU A 394 17.79 -31.51 -6.28
N PHE A 395 17.37 -30.79 -7.32
CA PHE A 395 16.38 -31.27 -8.28
C PHE A 395 16.98 -31.32 -9.69
N LYS A 396 16.41 -32.17 -10.55
CA LYS A 396 16.66 -32.17 -12.00
C LYS A 396 15.33 -31.96 -12.72
N LEU A 397 15.30 -31.12 -13.74
CA LEU A 397 14.10 -30.84 -14.53
C LEU A 397 14.36 -31.28 -15.98
N GLU A 398 13.53 -32.17 -16.50
CA GLU A 398 13.75 -32.78 -17.82
C GLU A 398 12.47 -32.75 -18.67
N GLU A 399 12.64 -32.55 -19.98
CA GLU A 399 11.60 -32.72 -20.98
C GLU A 399 11.75 -34.10 -21.62
N LYS A 400 10.87 -35.05 -21.29
CA LYS A 400 10.93 -36.41 -21.85
C LYS A 400 10.20 -36.55 -23.17
N GLN A 401 9.09 -35.83 -23.32
CA GLN A 401 8.30 -35.72 -24.55
C GLN A 401 7.90 -34.26 -24.71
N LYS A 402 7.54 -33.84 -25.93
CA LYS A 402 7.20 -32.45 -26.23
C LYS A 402 6.17 -31.89 -25.24
N LYS A 403 6.56 -30.89 -24.44
CA LYS A 403 5.75 -30.23 -23.40
C LYS A 403 5.36 -31.10 -22.20
N ASN A 404 5.98 -32.27 -22.03
CA ASN A 404 5.83 -33.14 -20.86
C ASN A 404 7.10 -33.09 -20.03
N TYR A 405 7.00 -32.38 -18.91
CA TYR A 405 8.13 -32.15 -18.00
C TYR A 405 8.04 -33.03 -16.76
N TYR A 406 9.20 -33.50 -16.33
CA TYR A 406 9.39 -34.28 -15.11
C TYR A 406 10.40 -33.59 -14.22
N VAL A 407 10.14 -33.61 -12.91
CA VAL A 407 11.11 -33.21 -11.90
C VAL A 407 11.58 -34.43 -11.13
N THR A 408 12.89 -34.60 -11.04
CA THR A 408 13.52 -35.63 -10.22
C THR A 408 14.08 -34.99 -8.97
N LEU A 409 13.54 -35.37 -7.81
CA LEU A 409 14.02 -34.92 -6.51
C LEU A 409 15.14 -35.87 -6.06
N SER A 410 16.31 -35.32 -5.73
CA SER A 410 17.46 -36.15 -5.34
C SER A 410 17.20 -37.00 -4.10
N LYS A 411 16.43 -36.48 -3.13
CA LYS A 411 16.05 -37.17 -1.88
C LYS A 411 14.65 -36.76 -1.44
N ILE A 412 13.90 -37.67 -0.82
CA ILE A 412 12.60 -37.42 -0.18
C ILE A 412 12.35 -38.46 0.92
N ILE A 413 11.51 -38.14 1.91
CA ILE A 413 11.07 -39.12 2.91
C ILE A 413 9.90 -39.91 2.33
N TRP A 414 10.05 -41.22 2.20
CA TRP A 414 9.11 -42.12 1.52
C TRP A 414 8.50 -43.12 2.51
N PRO A 415 7.21 -43.45 2.37
CA PRO A 415 6.58 -44.46 3.24
C PRO A 415 7.06 -45.88 2.91
N SER A 416 7.30 -46.69 3.95
CA SER A 416 7.49 -48.14 3.92
C SER A 416 6.36 -48.83 4.72
N GLU A 417 6.35 -50.16 4.80
CA GLU A 417 5.25 -50.95 5.41
C GLU A 417 4.94 -50.53 6.85
N GLU A 418 5.95 -50.26 7.68
CA GLU A 418 5.78 -49.83 9.09
C GLU A 418 6.58 -48.58 9.48
N LYS A 419 7.45 -48.08 8.60
CA LYS A 419 8.38 -46.97 8.88
C LYS A 419 8.48 -46.01 7.70
N TRP A 420 9.20 -44.90 7.87
CA TRP A 420 9.59 -44.02 6.79
C TRP A 420 11.04 -44.30 6.37
N ILE A 421 11.38 -44.10 5.10
CA ILE A 421 12.74 -44.27 4.59
C ILE A 421 13.18 -43.01 3.83
N GLU A 422 14.45 -42.64 3.90
CA GLU A 422 15.00 -41.64 3.01
C GLU A 422 15.29 -42.26 1.64
N LYS A 423 14.54 -41.86 0.61
CA LYS A 423 14.61 -42.43 -0.74
C LYS A 423 15.24 -41.46 -1.72
N GLU A 424 16.09 -41.96 -2.62
CA GLU A 424 16.77 -41.15 -3.63
C GLU A 424 16.02 -41.15 -4.98
N ASN A 425 16.27 -40.09 -5.77
CA ASN A 425 15.91 -39.97 -7.19
C ASN A 425 14.43 -40.25 -7.52
N ILE A 426 13.52 -39.60 -6.80
CA ILE A 426 12.09 -39.71 -7.07
C ILE A 426 11.67 -38.79 -8.22
N GLU A 427 11.19 -39.41 -9.29
CA GLU A 427 10.68 -38.73 -10.48
C GLU A 427 9.18 -38.42 -10.36
N ILE A 428 8.79 -37.18 -10.67
CA ILE A 428 7.42 -36.70 -10.53
C ILE A 428 7.00 -35.95 -11.82
N PRO A 429 5.91 -36.37 -12.48
CA PRO A 429 5.40 -35.64 -13.64
C PRO A 429 4.81 -34.28 -13.24
N LEU A 430 5.03 -33.28 -14.08
CA LEU A 430 4.43 -31.95 -13.93
C LEU A 430 3.19 -31.82 -14.84
N ALA A 431 2.17 -31.12 -14.35
CA ALA A 431 1.01 -30.76 -15.15
C ALA A 431 1.40 -29.71 -16.19
N PRO A 432 0.85 -29.78 -17.42
CA PRO A 432 1.19 -28.83 -18.48
C PRO A 432 0.84 -27.40 -18.05
N SER A 433 1.81 -26.49 -18.16
CA SER A 433 1.63 -25.06 -17.87
C SER A 433 1.82 -24.25 -19.13
N ILE A 434 0.79 -23.52 -19.54
CA ILE A 434 0.86 -22.63 -20.70
C ILE A 434 1.94 -21.56 -20.50
N GLN A 435 2.08 -21.06 -19.27
CA GLN A 435 3.08 -20.06 -18.92
C GLN A 435 4.49 -20.62 -19.15
N PHE A 436 4.81 -21.76 -18.53
CA PHE A 436 6.14 -22.37 -18.64
C PHE A 436 6.46 -22.77 -20.08
N ASN A 437 5.54 -23.45 -20.77
CA ASN A 437 5.76 -23.95 -22.13
C ASN A 437 5.92 -22.83 -23.17
N ARG A 438 5.40 -21.63 -22.89
CA ARG A 438 5.57 -20.46 -23.77
C ARG A 438 6.82 -19.66 -23.45
N GLN A 439 7.21 -19.62 -22.18
CA GLN A 439 8.26 -18.72 -21.72
C GLN A 439 9.60 -19.40 -21.50
N ILE A 440 9.68 -20.72 -21.28
CA ILE A 440 10.92 -21.39 -20.94
C ILE A 440 11.23 -22.45 -21.99
N LYS A 441 12.47 -22.43 -22.49
CA LYS A 441 13.09 -23.53 -23.22
C LYS A 441 14.35 -23.96 -22.48
N LEU A 442 14.45 -25.23 -22.14
CA LEU A 442 15.65 -25.80 -21.50
C LEU A 442 16.75 -25.98 -22.56
N LYS A 443 17.98 -25.52 -22.27
CA LYS A 443 19.15 -25.81 -23.12
C LYS A 443 19.77 -27.16 -22.72
N GLN A 444 20.70 -27.68 -23.52
CA GLN A 444 21.42 -28.91 -23.16
C GLN A 444 22.24 -28.70 -21.88
N HIS A 445 22.07 -29.59 -20.89
CA HIS A 445 22.84 -29.54 -19.65
C HIS A 445 24.23 -30.13 -19.88
N VAL A 446 25.28 -29.34 -19.63
CA VAL A 446 26.68 -29.81 -19.70
C VAL A 446 27.30 -29.85 -18.31
N LYS A 447 27.37 -28.69 -17.62
CA LYS A 447 27.95 -28.56 -16.28
C LYS A 447 27.40 -27.32 -15.57
N GLY A 448 27.33 -27.35 -14.25
CA GLY A 448 26.87 -26.22 -13.45
C GLY A 448 25.35 -26.06 -13.48
N LYS A 449 24.89 -24.80 -13.38
CA LYS A 449 23.45 -24.48 -13.40
C LYS A 449 22.85 -24.79 -14.78
N GLN A 450 21.61 -25.25 -14.79
CA GLN A 450 20.86 -25.50 -16.02
C GLN A 450 20.54 -24.17 -16.73
N GLU A 451 21.10 -23.99 -17.93
CA GLU A 451 20.79 -22.84 -18.78
C GLU A 451 19.42 -22.96 -19.43
N ILE A 452 18.80 -21.80 -19.68
CA ILE A 452 17.50 -21.68 -20.33
C ILE A 452 17.48 -20.52 -21.32
N SER A 453 16.52 -20.54 -22.23
CA SER A 453 16.04 -19.38 -22.97
C SER A 453 14.67 -18.99 -22.40
N PHE A 454 14.54 -17.73 -21.97
CA PHE A 454 13.32 -17.11 -21.47
C PHE A 454 12.69 -16.24 -22.55
N SER A 455 11.50 -16.59 -23.04
CA SER A 455 10.74 -15.76 -23.98
C SER A 455 9.65 -14.99 -23.25
N ASP A 456 9.68 -13.66 -23.31
CA ASP A 456 8.55 -12.85 -22.84
C ASP A 456 7.32 -13.07 -23.74
N TYR A 457 6.14 -13.20 -23.15
CA TYR A 457 4.92 -13.52 -23.90
C TYR A 457 4.45 -12.36 -24.78
N SER A 458 4.55 -11.13 -24.27
CA SER A 458 3.99 -9.96 -24.93
C SER A 458 4.93 -9.43 -26.02
N SER A 459 6.21 -9.23 -25.69
CA SER A 459 7.23 -8.73 -26.62
C SER A 459 7.85 -9.80 -27.52
N ARG A 460 7.77 -11.09 -27.14
CA ARG A 460 8.45 -12.23 -27.79
C ARG A 460 9.98 -12.15 -27.79
N ILE A 461 10.54 -11.27 -26.97
CA ILE A 461 11.98 -11.16 -26.79
C ILE A 461 12.47 -12.40 -26.04
N SER A 462 13.52 -13.02 -26.58
CA SER A 462 14.22 -14.13 -25.94
C SER A 462 15.42 -13.60 -25.18
N LEU A 463 15.49 -13.94 -23.90
CA LEU A 463 16.56 -13.61 -22.97
C LEU A 463 17.24 -14.89 -22.50
N ASP A 464 18.54 -14.84 -22.23
CA ASP A 464 19.23 -15.94 -21.58
C ASP A 464 18.93 -15.97 -20.08
N GLY A 465 19.08 -17.15 -19.47
CA GLY A 465 18.91 -17.30 -18.03
C GLY A 465 19.37 -18.66 -17.54
N VAL A 466 19.22 -18.87 -16.24
CA VAL A 466 19.52 -20.15 -15.59
C VAL A 466 18.43 -20.53 -14.61
N LEU A 467 18.27 -21.84 -14.35
CA LEU A 467 17.43 -22.31 -13.26
C LEU A 467 18.09 -21.97 -11.91
N GLY A 468 17.29 -21.41 -11.01
CA GLY A 468 17.64 -21.21 -9.62
C GLY A 468 17.15 -22.36 -8.73
N GLY A 469 17.10 -22.12 -7.42
CA GLY A 469 16.49 -23.07 -6.49
C GLY A 469 14.99 -23.26 -6.71
N SER A 470 14.39 -24.19 -6.00
CA SER A 470 12.96 -24.45 -6.03
C SER A 470 12.40 -24.71 -4.64
N ARG A 471 11.07 -24.63 -4.53
CA ARG A 471 10.33 -24.91 -3.30
C ARG A 471 9.10 -25.76 -3.59
N ILE A 472 8.83 -26.75 -2.74
CA ILE A 472 7.57 -27.52 -2.80
C ILE A 472 6.52 -26.78 -1.95
N GLN A 473 5.42 -26.36 -2.59
CA GLN A 473 4.38 -25.56 -1.96
C GLN A 473 3.02 -26.26 -1.99
N PHE A 474 2.30 -26.16 -0.88
CA PHE A 474 0.96 -26.70 -0.73
C PHE A 474 -0.08 -25.58 -0.85
N ASN A 475 -1.32 -25.94 -1.15
CA ASN A 475 -2.42 -24.98 -1.07
C ASN A 475 -2.78 -24.74 0.41
N ARG A 476 -2.36 -23.59 0.96
CA ARG A 476 -2.57 -23.23 2.37
C ARG A 476 -4.04 -23.33 2.82
N LYS A 477 -4.98 -22.92 1.97
CA LYS A 477 -6.41 -23.01 2.29
C LYS A 477 -6.88 -24.47 2.34
N TYR A 478 -6.34 -25.32 1.46
CA TYR A 478 -6.69 -26.73 1.44
C TYR A 478 -6.21 -27.43 2.71
N ILE A 479 -4.93 -27.28 3.05
CA ILE A 479 -4.33 -27.96 4.22
C ILE A 479 -4.98 -27.52 5.53
N LYS A 480 -5.34 -26.22 5.67
CA LYS A 480 -6.04 -25.72 6.86
C LYS A 480 -7.45 -26.32 7.00
N ASN A 481 -8.13 -26.54 5.88
CA ASN A 481 -9.52 -27.04 5.88
C ASN A 481 -9.63 -28.56 5.97
N HIS A 482 -8.58 -29.32 5.65
CA HIS A 482 -8.59 -30.79 5.59
C HIS A 482 -7.52 -31.41 6.50
N LYS A 483 -7.20 -30.74 7.62
CA LYS A 483 -6.09 -31.09 8.52
C LYS A 483 -6.06 -32.57 8.95
N GLU A 484 -7.23 -33.18 9.10
CA GLU A 484 -7.41 -34.57 9.57
C GLU A 484 -7.05 -35.60 8.50
N LEU A 485 -7.22 -35.27 7.22
CA LEU A 485 -7.00 -36.20 6.09
C LEU A 485 -5.59 -36.09 5.49
N LEU A 486 -4.77 -35.15 5.96
CA LEU A 486 -3.44 -34.89 5.38
C LEU A 486 -2.49 -36.08 5.54
N GLY A 487 -2.52 -36.75 6.70
CA GLY A 487 -1.69 -37.93 6.97
C GLY A 487 -2.02 -39.14 6.11
N GLU A 488 -3.27 -39.23 5.64
CA GLU A 488 -3.72 -40.28 4.71
C GLU A 488 -3.29 -40.00 3.27
N GLY A 489 -2.77 -38.80 2.99
CA GLY A 489 -2.32 -38.37 1.67
C GLY A 489 -3.34 -37.50 0.93
N ASP A 490 -4.42 -37.03 1.58
CA ASP A 490 -5.31 -36.01 1.02
C ASP A 490 -4.74 -34.59 1.23
N ILE A 491 -3.70 -34.27 0.49
CA ILE A 491 -2.89 -33.06 0.67
C ILE A 491 -3.27 -31.94 -0.31
N GLY A 492 -4.30 -32.17 -1.12
CA GLY A 492 -4.74 -31.26 -2.16
C GLY A 492 -3.69 -31.02 -3.26
N PRO A 493 -3.79 -29.91 -4.01
CA PRO A 493 -2.83 -29.61 -5.08
C PRO A 493 -1.47 -29.16 -4.52
N VAL A 494 -0.42 -29.86 -4.95
CA VAL A 494 0.99 -29.54 -4.67
C VAL A 494 1.63 -28.88 -5.88
N PHE A 495 2.54 -27.95 -5.59
CA PHE A 495 3.20 -27.15 -6.61
C PHE A 495 4.71 -27.10 -6.42
N PHE A 496 5.43 -27.32 -7.51
CA PHE A 496 6.84 -27.08 -7.63
C PHE A 496 7.07 -25.61 -8.06
N ASN A 497 7.48 -24.78 -7.11
CA ASN A 497 7.79 -23.38 -7.36
C ASN A 497 9.26 -23.23 -7.77
N LEU A 498 9.48 -23.05 -9.07
CA LEU A 498 10.80 -22.94 -9.68
C LEU A 498 11.23 -21.47 -9.74
N VAL A 499 12.41 -21.17 -9.19
CA VAL A 499 13.07 -19.87 -9.38
C VAL A 499 13.85 -19.90 -10.69
N VAL A 500 13.78 -18.80 -11.42
CA VAL A 500 14.47 -18.59 -12.69
C VAL A 500 15.22 -17.27 -12.63
N ASP A 501 16.52 -17.32 -12.89
CA ASP A 501 17.38 -16.14 -12.94
C ASP A 501 17.52 -15.72 -14.41
N VAL A 502 16.87 -14.63 -14.81
CA VAL A 502 16.88 -14.12 -16.21
C VAL A 502 17.95 -13.03 -16.35
N ALA A 503 18.76 -13.10 -17.40
CA ALA A 503 19.70 -12.04 -17.75
C ALA A 503 18.91 -10.87 -18.38
N PRO A 504 18.93 -9.67 -17.77
CA PRO A 504 18.25 -8.52 -18.35
C PRO A 504 18.98 -8.04 -19.61
N LEU A 505 18.27 -7.41 -20.54
CA LEU A 505 18.87 -6.81 -21.74
C LEU A 505 19.92 -5.75 -21.44
N GLN A 506 19.72 -5.01 -20.35
CA GLN A 506 20.71 -4.08 -19.81
C GLN A 506 20.98 -4.45 -18.36
N GLU A 507 22.26 -4.58 -18.03
CA GLU A 507 22.65 -4.94 -16.68
C GLU A 507 22.28 -3.84 -15.68
N THR A 508 21.72 -4.26 -14.55
CA THR A 508 21.45 -3.41 -13.40
C THR A 508 22.21 -3.92 -12.18
N ARG A 509 22.84 -3.00 -11.45
CA ARG A 509 23.53 -3.29 -10.19
C ARG A 509 23.06 -2.31 -9.13
N ASN A 510 22.59 -2.85 -8.00
CA ASN A 510 21.93 -2.07 -6.94
C ASN A 510 20.81 -1.16 -7.50
N GLY A 511 20.07 -1.68 -8.50
CA GLY A 511 19.00 -0.98 -9.19
C GLY A 511 19.41 0.04 -10.24
N ARG A 512 20.71 0.36 -10.35
CA ARG A 512 21.22 1.31 -11.33
C ARG A 512 21.62 0.60 -12.63
N LEU A 513 21.21 1.14 -13.77
CA LEU A 513 21.71 0.70 -15.08
C LEU A 513 23.23 0.87 -15.16
N GLN A 514 23.90 -0.12 -15.73
CA GLN A 514 25.34 -0.07 -15.99
C GLN A 514 25.69 0.59 -17.34
N SER A 515 24.69 0.79 -18.21
CA SER A 515 24.83 1.55 -19.44
C SER A 515 25.12 3.04 -19.16
N PRO A 516 25.70 3.80 -20.10
CA PRO A 516 26.06 5.21 -19.88
C PRO A 516 24.89 6.09 -19.44
N ILE A 517 23.66 5.86 -19.95
CA ILE A 517 22.46 6.56 -19.47
C ILE A 517 22.22 6.36 -17.96
N GLY A 518 22.57 5.19 -17.41
CA GLY A 518 22.53 4.94 -15.96
C GLY A 518 23.45 5.86 -15.16
N LYS A 519 24.53 6.39 -15.76
CA LYS A 519 25.39 7.38 -15.12
C LYS A 519 24.70 8.74 -14.98
N ALA A 520 23.85 9.10 -15.93
CA ALA A 520 23.08 10.34 -15.95
C ALA A 520 21.91 10.35 -14.95
N LEU A 521 21.49 9.21 -14.41
CA LEU A 521 20.34 9.14 -13.49
C LEU A 521 20.77 9.18 -12.02
N LYS A 522 20.01 9.92 -11.19
CA LYS A 522 20.07 9.87 -9.73
C LYS A 522 19.02 8.87 -9.24
N VAL A 523 19.50 7.78 -8.63
CA VAL A 523 18.68 6.67 -8.16
C VAL A 523 18.82 6.53 -6.65
N ILE A 524 17.69 6.41 -5.95
CA ILE A 524 17.66 6.10 -4.51
C ILE A 524 17.15 4.69 -4.29
N SER A 525 17.66 4.03 -3.25
CA SER A 525 17.12 2.76 -2.78
C SER A 525 16.17 3.01 -1.62
N SER A 526 14.88 2.78 -1.86
CA SER A 526 13.83 2.71 -0.81
C SER A 526 13.28 1.28 -0.79
N ASP A 527 11.96 1.11 -0.96
CA ASP A 527 11.31 -0.21 -1.12
C ASP A 527 11.73 -0.94 -2.41
N PHE A 528 12.06 -0.14 -3.43
CA PHE A 528 12.73 -0.56 -4.66
C PHE A 528 13.50 0.66 -5.19
N SER A 529 14.38 0.43 -6.17
CA SER A 529 15.20 1.49 -6.74
C SER A 529 14.36 2.44 -7.59
N LYS A 530 14.47 3.74 -7.29
CA LYS A 530 13.67 4.79 -7.93
C LYS A 530 14.55 5.88 -8.49
N VAL A 531 14.31 6.26 -9.74
CA VAL A 531 14.85 7.50 -10.30
C VAL A 531 14.14 8.68 -9.65
N ILE A 532 14.91 9.62 -9.11
CA ILE A 532 14.36 10.85 -8.53
C ILE A 532 14.68 12.09 -9.36
N ASP A 533 15.77 12.03 -10.13
CA ASP A 533 16.34 13.17 -10.84
C ASP A 533 17.43 12.69 -11.82
N TYR A 534 18.04 13.60 -12.59
CA TYR A 534 19.15 13.36 -13.50
C TYR A 534 20.33 14.30 -13.21
N LYS A 535 21.47 14.04 -13.86
CA LYS A 535 22.67 14.84 -13.80
C LYS A 535 22.90 15.53 -15.16
N PRO A 536 22.89 16.87 -15.22
CA PRO A 536 22.95 17.62 -16.48
C PRO A 536 24.17 17.30 -17.36
N LYS A 537 25.37 17.25 -16.77
CA LYS A 537 26.62 17.00 -17.51
C LYS A 537 26.63 15.61 -18.16
N GLU A 538 26.39 14.56 -17.38
CA GLU A 538 26.37 13.20 -17.91
C GLU A 538 25.22 12.95 -18.91
N LEU A 539 24.12 13.72 -18.82
CA LEU A 539 23.05 13.69 -19.81
C LEU A 539 23.49 14.32 -21.14
N MET A 540 24.17 15.46 -21.10
CA MET A 540 24.76 16.08 -22.30
C MET A 540 25.75 15.14 -22.97
N ASP A 541 26.65 14.53 -22.19
CA ASP A 541 27.63 13.57 -22.69
C ASP A 541 26.95 12.40 -23.42
N TRP A 542 25.90 11.83 -22.82
CA TRP A 542 25.08 10.77 -23.44
C TRP A 542 24.49 11.20 -24.78
N MET A 543 23.83 12.36 -24.82
CA MET A 543 23.20 12.88 -26.04
C MET A 543 24.22 13.28 -27.12
N ASN A 544 25.48 13.54 -26.74
CA ASN A 544 26.58 13.81 -27.68
C ASN A 544 27.20 12.54 -28.25
N THR A 545 27.29 11.47 -27.46
CA THR A 545 27.82 10.18 -27.91
C THR A 545 26.83 9.34 -28.72
N GLY A 546 25.52 9.59 -28.60
CA GLY A 546 24.49 8.80 -29.27
C GLY A 546 24.18 9.29 -30.69
N SER A 547 24.37 8.42 -31.69
CA SER A 547 23.83 8.62 -33.05
C SER A 547 22.31 8.45 -33.02
N ALA A 548 21.56 9.40 -33.57
CA ALA A 548 20.11 9.25 -33.72
C ALA A 548 19.81 8.20 -34.80
N SER A 549 19.49 6.97 -34.40
CA SER A 549 18.92 5.96 -35.30
C SER A 549 17.40 5.93 -35.14
N ASN A 550 16.67 5.66 -36.23
CA ASN A 550 15.20 5.54 -36.24
C ASN A 550 14.74 4.15 -35.79
N SER A 551 15.38 3.59 -34.77
CA SER A 551 15.03 2.27 -34.25
C SER A 551 13.69 2.31 -33.51
N PHE A 552 12.93 1.22 -33.62
CA PHE A 552 11.66 1.03 -32.91
C PHE A 552 11.82 -0.03 -31.82
N GLY A 553 10.85 -0.04 -30.89
CA GLY A 553 10.80 -1.09 -29.89
C GLY A 553 12.02 -1.09 -28.98
N VAL A 554 12.43 -2.28 -28.57
CA VAL A 554 13.48 -2.47 -27.56
C VAL A 554 14.88 -2.12 -28.06
N ALA A 555 15.13 -2.21 -29.38
CA ALA A 555 16.41 -1.81 -29.98
C ALA A 555 16.75 -0.33 -29.68
N SER A 556 15.72 0.52 -29.59
CA SER A 556 15.90 1.95 -29.31
C SER A 556 16.25 2.29 -27.86
N LEU A 557 16.28 1.33 -26.93
CA LEU A 557 16.62 1.60 -25.53
C LEU A 557 18.06 2.12 -25.37
N LEU A 558 18.96 1.78 -26.29
CA LEU A 558 20.35 2.19 -26.28
C LEU A 558 20.61 3.53 -26.98
N GLU A 559 19.56 4.20 -27.46
CA GLU A 559 19.69 5.40 -28.29
C GLU A 559 18.77 6.53 -27.80
N GLY A 560 19.28 7.76 -27.81
CA GLY A 560 18.56 8.95 -27.34
C GLY A 560 18.08 8.82 -25.88
N MET A 561 17.13 9.67 -25.50
CA MET A 561 16.48 9.58 -24.18
C MET A 561 15.00 9.93 -24.30
N ARG A 562 14.16 9.00 -23.84
CA ARG A 562 12.71 9.17 -23.80
C ARG A 562 12.18 8.81 -22.43
N VAL A 563 11.23 9.61 -21.96
CA VAL A 563 10.64 9.49 -20.63
C VAL A 563 9.13 9.42 -20.77
N MET A 564 8.53 8.42 -20.14
CA MET A 564 7.09 8.25 -20.06
C MET A 564 6.60 8.60 -18.66
N SER A 565 5.71 9.57 -18.53
CA SER A 565 5.08 9.93 -17.25
C SER A 565 3.67 9.37 -17.15
N ILE A 566 3.28 9.00 -15.94
CA ILE A 566 2.00 8.36 -15.64
C ILE A 566 1.30 9.08 -14.49
N ASP A 567 0.10 9.57 -14.78
CA ASP A 567 -0.89 9.97 -13.77
C ASP A 567 -1.86 8.80 -13.58
N MET A 568 -1.99 8.30 -12.35
CA MET A 568 -2.84 7.15 -12.11
C MET A 568 -4.27 7.65 -11.83
N GLY A 569 -5.25 7.03 -12.48
CA GLY A 569 -6.65 7.45 -12.38
C GLY A 569 -7.53 6.43 -11.66
N GLN A 570 -8.71 6.88 -11.25
CA GLN A 570 -9.79 6.01 -10.73
C GLN A 570 -10.82 5.64 -11.81
N ARG A 571 -11.00 6.50 -12.83
CA ARG A 571 -11.95 6.29 -13.94
C ARG A 571 -11.28 5.56 -15.09
N THR A 572 -10.11 6.07 -15.48
CA THR A 572 -9.15 5.47 -16.39
C THR A 572 -8.02 4.89 -15.55
N SER A 573 -7.46 3.74 -15.94
CA SER A 573 -6.37 3.12 -15.15
C SER A 573 -5.15 4.03 -15.04
N ALA A 574 -4.76 4.67 -16.15
CA ALA A 574 -3.62 5.57 -16.20
C ALA A 574 -3.73 6.55 -17.38
N SER A 575 -3.15 7.73 -17.22
CA SER A 575 -2.94 8.72 -18.29
C SER A 575 -1.45 8.86 -18.54
N VAL A 576 -1.06 8.80 -19.82
CA VAL A 576 0.34 8.74 -20.23
C VAL A 576 0.73 10.01 -20.99
N SER A 577 1.96 10.47 -20.76
CA SER A 577 2.62 11.46 -21.60
C SER A 577 4.07 11.08 -21.87
N ILE A 578 4.49 11.10 -23.13
CA ILE A 578 5.84 10.70 -23.55
C ILE A 578 6.56 11.90 -24.15
N PHE A 579 7.79 12.11 -23.67
CA PHE A 579 8.70 13.16 -24.11
C PHE A 579 10.02 12.56 -24.57
N GLU A 580 10.63 13.20 -25.56
CA GLU A 580 11.95 12.85 -26.10
C GLU A 580 12.91 14.02 -25.94
N VAL A 581 14.15 13.74 -25.57
CA VAL A 581 15.22 14.71 -25.47
C VAL A 581 15.83 14.97 -26.85
N VAL A 582 15.93 16.23 -27.24
CA VAL A 582 16.53 16.68 -28.49
C VAL A 582 17.49 17.84 -28.25
N LYS A 583 18.42 18.05 -29.20
CA LYS A 583 19.37 19.17 -29.18
C LYS A 583 18.75 20.46 -29.71
N GLU A 584 17.91 20.36 -30.74
CA GLU A 584 17.30 21.50 -31.40
C GLU A 584 15.78 21.35 -31.47
N LEU A 585 15.07 22.48 -31.36
CA LEU A 585 13.63 22.52 -31.52
C LEU A 585 13.25 22.37 -33.01
N PRO A 586 12.17 21.64 -33.33
CA PRO A 586 11.70 21.50 -34.69
C PRO A 586 11.07 22.81 -35.19
N LYS A 587 11.01 22.97 -36.53
CA LYS A 587 10.50 24.19 -37.19
C LYS A 587 9.05 24.56 -36.79
N ASP A 588 8.25 23.59 -36.34
CA ASP A 588 6.86 23.74 -35.91
C ASP A 588 6.69 23.91 -34.38
N GLN A 589 7.71 24.47 -33.70
CA GLN A 589 7.77 24.58 -32.23
C GLN A 589 6.55 25.24 -31.56
N GLU A 590 5.91 26.23 -32.19
CA GLU A 590 4.77 26.96 -31.61
C GLU A 590 3.56 26.05 -31.34
N GLN A 591 3.43 24.98 -32.14
CA GLN A 591 2.33 24.01 -32.04
C GLN A 591 2.65 22.85 -31.09
N LYS A 592 3.90 22.71 -30.64
CA LYS A 592 4.36 21.59 -29.81
C LYS A 592 4.55 22.00 -28.35
N LEU A 593 4.25 21.07 -27.44
CA LEU A 593 4.60 21.20 -26.03
C LEU A 593 6.05 20.75 -25.85
N PHE A 594 6.88 21.59 -25.24
CA PHE A 594 8.25 21.26 -24.88
C PHE A 594 8.65 21.93 -23.57
N TYR A 595 9.72 21.43 -22.97
CA TYR A 595 10.35 22.01 -21.80
C TYR A 595 11.86 22.09 -22.01
N SER A 596 12.45 23.22 -21.66
CA SER A 596 13.91 23.31 -21.53
C SER A 596 14.37 22.43 -20.37
N ILE A 597 15.47 21.73 -20.57
CA ILE A 597 16.06 20.83 -19.57
C ILE A 597 17.02 21.66 -18.72
N ASN A 598 16.77 21.70 -17.40
CA ASN A 598 17.49 22.57 -16.47
C ASN A 598 19.00 22.33 -16.52
N ASP A 599 19.78 23.41 -16.51
CA ASP A 599 21.25 23.41 -16.57
C ASP A 599 21.84 22.68 -17.81
N THR A 600 21.12 22.66 -18.94
CA THR A 600 21.57 22.13 -20.24
C THR A 600 21.05 22.97 -21.42
N GLU A 601 21.58 22.73 -22.63
CA GLU A 601 21.08 23.31 -23.89
C GLU A 601 20.01 22.43 -24.57
N LEU A 602 19.54 21.38 -23.89
CA LEU A 602 18.63 20.38 -24.46
C LEU A 602 17.16 20.74 -24.20
N PHE A 603 16.29 20.13 -25.01
CA PHE A 603 14.84 20.27 -24.90
C PHE A 603 14.17 18.91 -24.78
N ALA A 604 13.16 18.81 -23.91
CA ALA A 604 12.26 17.68 -23.86
C ALA A 604 10.99 18.02 -24.65
N ILE A 605 10.77 17.35 -25.78
CA ILE A 605 9.62 17.58 -26.67
C ILE A 605 8.56 16.50 -26.49
N HIS A 606 7.31 16.93 -26.34
CA HIS A 606 6.15 16.05 -26.28
C HIS A 606 5.96 15.30 -27.59
N LYS A 607 5.76 13.98 -27.51
CA LYS A 607 5.50 13.11 -28.66
C LYS A 607 4.08 12.61 -28.72
N ARG A 608 3.54 12.16 -27.58
CA ARG A 608 2.19 11.59 -27.51
C ARG A 608 1.64 11.60 -26.09
N SER A 609 0.33 11.78 -25.98
CA SER A 609 -0.44 11.60 -24.76
C SER A 609 -1.75 10.90 -25.03
N PHE A 610 -2.13 9.98 -24.15
CA PHE A 610 -3.35 9.20 -24.30
C PHE A 610 -3.71 8.49 -22.99
N LEU A 611 -4.93 7.96 -22.94
CA LEU A 611 -5.46 7.22 -21.80
C LEU A 611 -5.19 5.72 -21.99
N LEU A 612 -4.63 5.08 -20.96
CA LEU A 612 -4.53 3.63 -20.86
C LEU A 612 -5.76 3.08 -20.16
N ASN A 613 -6.59 2.38 -20.92
CA ASN A 613 -7.83 1.77 -20.44
C ASN A 613 -7.69 0.25 -20.35
N LEU A 614 -8.02 -0.29 -19.19
CA LEU A 614 -8.19 -1.73 -19.02
C LEU A 614 -9.55 -2.21 -19.53
N PRO A 615 -9.71 -3.52 -19.81
CA PRO A 615 -11.00 -4.10 -20.17
C PRO A 615 -12.10 -3.70 -19.17
N GLY A 616 -13.20 -3.13 -19.70
CA GLY A 616 -14.35 -2.67 -18.91
C GLY A 616 -14.30 -1.20 -18.46
N GLU A 617 -13.22 -0.46 -18.71
CA GLU A 617 -13.15 0.98 -18.40
C GLU A 617 -13.74 1.85 -19.50
N VAL A 618 -13.66 1.40 -20.75
CA VAL A 618 -14.44 1.99 -21.84
C VAL A 618 -15.88 1.47 -21.73
N VAL A 619 -16.80 2.36 -21.37
CA VAL A 619 -18.21 2.01 -21.12
C VAL A 619 -19.08 2.52 -22.27
N THR A 620 -19.68 1.59 -23.02
CA THR A 620 -20.70 1.91 -24.03
C THR A 620 -22.03 2.28 -23.37
N LYS A 621 -22.93 2.94 -24.11
CA LYS A 621 -24.29 3.27 -23.61
C LYS A 621 -25.04 2.04 -23.09
N ASN A 622 -24.98 0.92 -23.83
CA ASN A 622 -25.56 -0.36 -23.42
C ASN A 622 -24.94 -0.89 -22.11
N ASN A 623 -23.60 -0.88 -22.01
CA ASN A 623 -22.92 -1.30 -20.78
C ASN A 623 -23.33 -0.44 -19.58
N LYS A 624 -23.48 0.88 -19.76
CA LYS A 624 -23.91 1.80 -18.70
C LYS A 624 -25.31 1.43 -18.19
N GLN A 625 -26.26 1.19 -19.10
CA GLN A 625 -27.62 0.79 -18.77
C GLN A 625 -27.66 -0.54 -18.00
N GLN A 626 -26.97 -1.58 -18.50
CA GLN A 626 -26.92 -2.88 -17.81
C GLN A 626 -26.29 -2.77 -16.41
N ARG A 627 -25.24 -1.95 -16.24
CA ARG A 627 -24.65 -1.68 -14.91
C ARG A 627 -25.64 -1.01 -13.97
N GLN A 628 -26.46 -0.08 -14.48
CA GLN A 628 -27.51 0.58 -13.70
C GLN A 628 -28.61 -0.40 -13.29
N GLU A 629 -29.08 -1.26 -14.20
CA GLU A 629 -30.08 -2.29 -13.90
C GLU A 629 -29.60 -3.24 -12.80
N ARG A 630 -28.34 -3.68 -12.86
CA ARG A 630 -27.74 -4.51 -11.80
C ARG A 630 -27.66 -3.77 -10.47
N ARG A 631 -27.35 -2.47 -10.48
CA ARG A 631 -27.36 -1.63 -9.28
C ARG A 631 -28.77 -1.50 -8.71
N LYS A 632 -29.79 -1.29 -9.55
CA LYS A 632 -31.20 -1.23 -9.15
C LYS A 632 -31.65 -2.54 -8.50
N LYS A 633 -31.36 -3.70 -9.12
CA LYS A 633 -31.63 -5.02 -8.54
C LYS A 633 -30.98 -5.20 -7.15
N ARG A 634 -29.73 -4.77 -6.98
CA ARG A 634 -29.04 -4.81 -5.68
C ARG A 634 -29.66 -3.86 -4.65
N GLN A 635 -30.02 -2.64 -5.07
CA GLN A 635 -30.67 -1.64 -4.20
C GLN A 635 -32.04 -2.11 -3.74
N PHE A 636 -32.81 -2.75 -4.61
CA PHE A 636 -34.08 -3.41 -4.30
C PHE A 636 -33.92 -4.45 -3.18
N VAL A 637 -33.00 -5.41 -3.33
CA VAL A 637 -32.73 -6.41 -2.29
C VAL A 637 -32.27 -5.76 -0.99
N ARG A 638 -31.42 -4.73 -1.08
CA ARG A 638 -30.95 -3.99 0.09
C ARG A 638 -32.07 -3.26 0.82
N SER A 639 -33.06 -2.68 0.12
CA SER A 639 -34.16 -2.01 0.80
C SER A 639 -35.08 -3.00 1.52
N GLN A 640 -35.31 -4.19 0.95
CA GLN A 640 -36.05 -5.28 1.61
C GLN A 640 -35.37 -5.71 2.93
N ILE A 641 -34.05 -5.95 2.90
CA ILE A 641 -33.27 -6.32 4.11
C ILE A 641 -33.28 -5.19 5.15
N ARG A 642 -33.18 -3.92 4.70
CA ARG A 642 -33.25 -2.77 5.61
C ARG A 642 -34.62 -2.64 6.27
N MET A 643 -35.69 -3.00 5.57
CA MET A 643 -37.03 -2.91 6.14
C MET A 643 -37.20 -3.89 7.31
N LEU A 644 -36.70 -5.12 7.19
CA LEU A 644 -36.64 -6.08 8.30
C LEU A 644 -35.92 -5.48 9.53
N ALA A 645 -34.75 -4.87 9.32
CA ALA A 645 -34.01 -4.24 10.41
C ALA A 645 -34.73 -3.02 11.00
N ASN A 646 -35.48 -2.28 10.19
CA ASN A 646 -36.25 -1.12 10.65
C ASN A 646 -37.44 -1.53 11.52
N VAL A 647 -38.09 -2.66 11.24
CA VAL A 647 -39.14 -3.22 12.11
C VAL A 647 -38.60 -3.46 13.51
N LEU A 648 -37.50 -4.20 13.64
CA LEU A 648 -36.91 -4.50 14.95
C LEU A 648 -36.44 -3.24 15.70
N ARG A 649 -36.09 -2.16 14.99
CA ARG A 649 -35.71 -0.86 15.59
C ARG A 649 -36.87 -0.10 16.20
N LEU A 650 -38.12 -0.47 15.89
CA LEU A 650 -39.30 0.15 16.50
C LEU A 650 -39.41 -0.16 18.00
N GLU A 651 -38.66 -1.14 18.51
CA GLU A 651 -38.54 -1.43 19.95
C GLU A 651 -38.04 -0.20 20.76
N THR A 652 -37.27 0.69 20.11
CA THR A 652 -36.82 1.95 20.73
C THR A 652 -37.92 2.98 20.99
N LYS A 653 -39.15 2.73 20.52
CA LYS A 653 -40.32 3.62 20.69
C LYS A 653 -41.15 3.18 21.88
N LYS A 654 -41.30 4.07 22.85
CA LYS A 654 -41.85 3.72 24.17
C LYS A 654 -43.34 4.00 24.29
N THR A 655 -43.85 5.03 23.63
CA THR A 655 -45.28 5.36 23.69
C THR A 655 -46.05 4.80 22.48
N PRO A 656 -47.36 4.49 22.63
CA PRO A 656 -48.21 4.07 21.52
C PRO A 656 -48.21 5.05 20.34
N ASP A 657 -48.21 6.36 20.62
CA ASP A 657 -48.20 7.39 19.57
C ASP A 657 -46.87 7.44 18.82
N GLU A 658 -45.74 7.32 19.53
CA GLU A 658 -44.42 7.20 18.90
C GLU A 658 -44.33 5.97 18.01
N ARG A 659 -44.88 4.84 18.46
CA ARG A 659 -44.93 3.58 17.69
C ARG A 659 -45.77 3.76 16.43
N LYS A 660 -47.02 4.24 16.54
CA LYS A 660 -47.91 4.47 15.38
C LYS A 660 -47.29 5.44 14.38
N LYS A 661 -46.72 6.56 14.84
CA LYS A 661 -46.03 7.53 13.99
C LYS A 661 -44.82 6.92 13.28
N ALA A 662 -44.05 6.07 13.97
CA ALA A 662 -42.92 5.39 13.38
C ALA A 662 -43.33 4.33 12.35
N ILE A 663 -44.42 3.59 12.58
CA ILE A 663 -45.00 2.63 11.61
C ILE A 663 -45.49 3.38 10.37
N HIS A 664 -46.24 4.47 10.53
CA HIS A 664 -46.72 5.28 9.41
C HIS A 664 -45.56 5.77 8.53
N LYS A 665 -44.47 6.23 9.16
CA LYS A 665 -43.24 6.58 8.45
C LYS A 665 -42.62 5.40 7.68
N LEU A 666 -42.70 4.17 8.19
CA LEU A 666 -42.26 3.00 7.44
C LEU A 666 -43.16 2.72 6.24
N MET A 667 -44.47 2.90 6.36
CA MET A 667 -45.41 2.79 5.23
C MET A 667 -45.13 3.83 4.15
N GLU A 668 -44.90 5.09 4.53
CA GLU A 668 -44.45 6.15 3.60
C GLU A 668 -43.16 5.75 2.87
N ILE A 669 -42.19 5.17 3.60
CA ILE A 669 -40.94 4.67 3.00
C ILE A 669 -41.22 3.54 2.01
N VAL A 670 -42.10 2.58 2.34
CA VAL A 670 -42.51 1.50 1.42
C VAL A 670 -43.10 2.09 0.13
N GLN A 671 -43.98 3.08 0.26
CA GLN A 671 -44.60 3.73 -0.89
C GLN A 671 -43.61 4.53 -1.74
N SER A 672 -42.61 5.14 -1.11
CA SER A 672 -41.54 5.88 -1.80
C SER A 672 -40.59 5.01 -2.64
N TYR A 673 -40.61 3.66 -2.49
CA TYR A 673 -39.73 2.79 -3.27
C TYR A 673 -40.28 2.50 -4.67
N ASP A 674 -39.88 3.32 -5.65
CA ASP A 674 -40.22 3.13 -7.07
C ASP A 674 -39.79 1.77 -7.65
N SER A 675 -38.74 1.17 -7.07
CA SER A 675 -38.22 -0.12 -7.52
C SER A 675 -39.05 -1.34 -7.08
N TRP A 676 -40.07 -1.14 -6.23
CA TRP A 676 -40.92 -2.21 -5.70
C TRP A 676 -42.18 -2.35 -6.55
N THR A 677 -42.57 -3.59 -6.84
CA THR A 677 -43.85 -3.87 -7.51
C THR A 677 -45.01 -3.62 -6.55
N ALA A 678 -46.22 -3.39 -7.08
CA ALA A 678 -47.44 -3.24 -6.27
C ALA A 678 -47.63 -4.41 -5.28
N SER A 679 -47.47 -5.64 -5.77
CA SER A 679 -47.54 -6.85 -4.94
C SER A 679 -46.48 -6.91 -3.83
N GLN A 680 -45.28 -6.36 -4.05
CA GLN A 680 -44.23 -6.29 -3.03
C GLN A 680 -44.55 -5.26 -1.96
N LYS A 681 -45.13 -4.12 -2.35
CA LYS A 681 -45.58 -3.08 -1.42
C LYS A 681 -46.72 -3.60 -0.55
N GLU A 682 -47.72 -4.23 -1.16
CA GLU A 682 -48.90 -4.78 -0.50
C GLU A 682 -48.53 -5.78 0.62
N VAL A 683 -47.56 -6.68 0.38
CA VAL A 683 -47.08 -7.63 1.40
C VAL A 683 -46.56 -6.92 2.66
N TRP A 684 -45.79 -5.84 2.50
CA TRP A 684 -45.27 -5.07 3.63
C TRP A 684 -46.34 -4.23 4.31
N GLU A 685 -47.22 -3.60 3.54
CA GLU A 685 -48.30 -2.76 4.10
C GLU A 685 -49.28 -3.58 4.93
N LYS A 686 -49.63 -4.78 4.46
CA LYS A 686 -50.47 -5.70 5.22
C LYS A 686 -49.90 -6.00 6.60
N GLU A 687 -48.62 -6.35 6.69
CA GLU A 687 -47.98 -6.64 7.98
C GLU A 687 -47.79 -5.39 8.86
N LEU A 688 -47.45 -4.24 8.28
CA LEU A 688 -47.32 -2.99 9.02
C LEU A 688 -48.68 -2.50 9.58
N ASN A 689 -49.77 -2.71 8.84
CA ASN A 689 -51.12 -2.44 9.32
C ASN A 689 -51.48 -3.35 10.51
N LEU A 690 -51.17 -4.65 10.43
CA LEU A 690 -51.35 -5.56 11.57
C LEU A 690 -50.56 -5.10 12.80
N LEU A 691 -49.31 -4.65 12.61
CA LEU A 691 -48.47 -4.13 13.69
C LEU A 691 -49.04 -2.84 14.31
N THR A 692 -49.75 -2.01 13.54
CA THR A 692 -50.36 -0.76 14.04
C THR A 692 -51.39 -1.04 15.13
N ASN A 693 -52.13 -2.14 15.01
CA ASN A 693 -53.08 -2.59 16.03
C ASN A 693 -52.38 -3.01 17.34
N MET A 694 -51.13 -3.50 17.23
CA MET A 694 -50.33 -3.93 18.38
C MET A 694 -49.62 -2.78 19.11
N ALA A 695 -49.65 -1.55 18.56
CA ALA A 695 -48.89 -0.42 19.10
C ALA A 695 -49.36 0.04 20.51
N ALA A 696 -50.62 -0.23 20.87
CA ALA A 696 -51.23 0.17 22.13
C ALA A 696 -50.91 -0.77 23.31
N PHE A 697 -50.34 -1.95 23.05
CA PHE A 697 -50.04 -2.93 24.08
C PHE A 697 -48.74 -2.59 24.85
N ASN A 698 -48.51 -3.29 25.96
CA ASN A 698 -47.33 -3.10 26.81
C ASN A 698 -46.02 -3.43 26.05
N ASP A 699 -44.87 -3.05 26.64
CA ASP A 699 -43.55 -3.19 26.00
C ASP A 699 -43.16 -4.64 25.66
N GLU A 700 -43.61 -5.61 26.46
CA GLU A 700 -43.30 -7.03 26.26
C GLU A 700 -44.05 -7.58 25.04
N ILE A 701 -45.38 -7.42 25.00
CA ILE A 701 -46.23 -7.81 23.87
C ILE A 701 -45.81 -7.06 22.60
N TRP A 702 -45.47 -5.78 22.72
CA TRP A 702 -44.95 -4.99 21.60
C TRP A 702 -43.67 -5.60 21.02
N LYS A 703 -42.70 -5.94 21.87
CA LYS A 703 -41.45 -6.55 21.45
C LYS A 703 -41.66 -7.91 20.78
N GLU A 704 -42.53 -8.76 21.34
CA GLU A 704 -42.89 -10.04 20.74
C GLU A 704 -43.53 -9.85 19.37
N SER A 705 -44.47 -8.91 19.25
CA SER A 705 -45.15 -8.59 17.98
C SER A 705 -44.16 -8.18 16.87
N LEU A 706 -43.10 -7.43 17.22
CA LEU A 706 -42.04 -7.05 16.27
C LEU A 706 -41.24 -8.27 15.78
N VAL A 707 -40.90 -9.19 16.69
CA VAL A 707 -40.17 -10.41 16.38
C VAL A 707 -41.02 -11.34 15.51
N GLU A 708 -42.30 -11.52 15.84
CA GLU A 708 -43.22 -12.35 15.07
C GLU A 708 -43.40 -11.83 13.64
N LEU A 709 -43.62 -10.51 13.48
CA LEU A 709 -43.71 -9.91 12.14
C LEU A 709 -42.41 -10.13 11.35
N HIS A 710 -41.26 -9.90 11.99
CA HIS A 710 -39.97 -10.14 11.36
C HIS A 710 -39.85 -11.60 10.89
N HIS A 711 -40.23 -12.57 11.73
CA HIS A 711 -40.22 -13.99 11.39
C HIS A 711 -41.18 -14.34 10.24
N ARG A 712 -42.35 -13.71 10.13
CA ARG A 712 -43.28 -13.94 9.02
C ARG A 712 -42.76 -13.42 7.68
N ILE A 713 -42.13 -12.24 7.66
CA ILE A 713 -41.61 -11.63 6.42
C ILE A 713 -40.22 -12.14 6.03
N GLU A 714 -39.42 -12.62 6.97
CA GLU A 714 -38.07 -13.12 6.72
C GLU A 714 -38.00 -14.16 5.58
N PRO A 715 -38.86 -15.20 5.51
CA PRO A 715 -38.87 -16.17 4.41
C PRO A 715 -39.12 -15.53 3.03
N TYR A 716 -40.05 -14.57 2.96
CA TYR A 716 -40.35 -13.84 1.73
C TYR A 716 -39.13 -13.06 1.22
N VAL A 717 -38.49 -12.30 2.11
CA VAL A 717 -37.24 -11.58 1.78
C VAL A 717 -36.12 -12.58 1.43
N GLY A 718 -36.08 -13.74 2.10
CA GLY A 718 -35.15 -14.82 1.81
C GLY A 718 -35.28 -15.38 0.39
N GLN A 719 -36.50 -15.54 -0.11
CA GLN A 719 -36.75 -15.93 -1.50
C GLN A 719 -36.25 -14.87 -2.49
N ILE A 720 -36.47 -13.59 -2.19
CA ILE A 720 -35.94 -12.47 -2.98
C ILE A 720 -34.40 -12.52 -3.06
N VAL A 721 -33.72 -12.67 -1.91
CA VAL A 721 -32.25 -12.77 -1.83
C VAL A 721 -31.75 -14.00 -2.60
N SER A 722 -32.42 -15.15 -2.44
CA SER A 722 -32.07 -16.39 -3.13
C SER A 722 -32.16 -16.26 -4.66
N LYS A 723 -33.28 -15.72 -5.17
CA LYS A 723 -33.48 -15.46 -6.59
C LYS A 723 -32.43 -14.50 -7.15
N TRP A 724 -32.17 -13.39 -6.45
CA TRP A 724 -31.13 -12.44 -6.83
C TRP A 724 -29.74 -13.07 -6.88
N ARG A 725 -29.38 -13.89 -5.89
CA ARG A 725 -28.07 -14.58 -5.82
C ARG A 725 -27.89 -15.54 -7.00
N LYS A 726 -28.93 -16.31 -7.35
CA LYS A 726 -28.89 -17.23 -8.51
C LYS A 726 -28.67 -16.47 -9.83
N GLY A 727 -29.27 -15.29 -9.98
CA GLY A 727 -29.13 -14.43 -11.16
C GLY A 727 -27.87 -13.56 -11.23
N LEU A 728 -26.89 -13.71 -10.33
CA LEU A 728 -25.71 -12.83 -10.33
C LEU A 728 -24.85 -12.95 -11.60
N SER A 729 -24.79 -14.13 -12.20
CA SER A 729 -23.95 -14.38 -13.40
C SER A 729 -24.65 -13.98 -14.71
N GLU A 730 -25.98 -13.85 -14.69
CA GLU A 730 -26.78 -13.54 -15.88
C GLU A 730 -26.41 -12.17 -16.45
N GLY A 731 -26.14 -12.12 -17.76
CA GLY A 731 -25.77 -10.89 -18.48
C GLY A 731 -24.46 -10.23 -18.00
N ARG A 732 -23.64 -10.90 -17.17
CA ARG A 732 -22.42 -10.29 -16.59
C ARG A 732 -21.18 -10.42 -17.48
N LYS A 733 -21.15 -11.41 -18.38
CA LYS A 733 -20.02 -11.66 -19.30
C LYS A 733 -19.77 -10.43 -20.17
N ASN A 734 -18.50 -10.03 -20.33
CA ASN A 734 -18.05 -8.85 -21.09
C ASN A 734 -18.53 -7.48 -20.58
N LEU A 735 -19.29 -7.40 -19.49
CA LEU A 735 -19.80 -6.13 -18.96
C LEU A 735 -18.76 -5.37 -18.14
N ALA A 736 -18.02 -6.09 -17.29
CA ALA A 736 -17.22 -5.52 -16.20
C ALA A 736 -15.71 -5.51 -16.48
N GLY A 737 -15.21 -6.49 -17.24
CA GLY A 737 -13.78 -6.72 -17.45
C GLY A 737 -13.00 -6.78 -16.12
N ILE A 738 -11.86 -6.12 -16.05
CA ILE A 738 -11.05 -5.96 -14.83
C ILE A 738 -11.08 -4.52 -14.32
N SER A 739 -12.17 -3.79 -14.60
CA SER A 739 -12.39 -2.41 -14.18
C SER A 739 -12.59 -2.29 -12.66
N MET A 740 -12.39 -1.08 -12.12
CA MET A 740 -12.70 -0.78 -10.72
C MET A 740 -14.18 -1.02 -10.39
N TRP A 741 -15.07 -0.80 -11.35
CA TRP A 741 -16.50 -1.07 -11.21
C TRP A 741 -16.79 -2.55 -10.93
N ASN A 742 -16.03 -3.48 -11.53
CA ASN A 742 -16.16 -4.91 -11.28
C ASN A 742 -15.89 -5.22 -9.80
N ILE A 743 -14.78 -4.69 -9.27
CA ILE A 743 -14.38 -4.85 -7.87
C ILE A 743 -15.44 -4.25 -6.93
N ASP A 744 -15.94 -3.05 -7.24
CA ASP A 744 -17.00 -2.39 -6.47
C ASP A 744 -18.28 -3.21 -6.41
N GLU A 745 -18.72 -3.76 -7.55
CA GLU A 745 -19.94 -4.57 -7.61
C GLU A 745 -19.82 -5.88 -6.82
N LEU A 746 -18.67 -6.55 -6.89
CA LEU A 746 -18.41 -7.76 -6.13
C LEU A 746 -18.31 -7.49 -4.62
N GLU A 747 -17.63 -6.41 -4.21
CA GLU A 747 -17.56 -6.02 -2.81
C GLU A 747 -18.91 -5.61 -2.24
N ASP A 748 -19.70 -4.81 -2.98
CA ASP A 748 -21.05 -4.43 -2.56
C ASP A 748 -21.97 -5.66 -2.45
N THR A 749 -21.82 -6.62 -3.37
CA THR A 749 -22.53 -7.91 -3.31
C THR A 749 -22.15 -8.67 -2.04
N ARG A 750 -20.85 -8.77 -1.73
CA ARG A 750 -20.36 -9.40 -0.49
C ARG A 750 -20.91 -8.71 0.76
N ARG A 751 -20.87 -7.38 0.81
CA ARG A 751 -21.40 -6.59 1.95
C ARG A 751 -22.89 -6.81 2.15
N LEU A 752 -23.66 -6.91 1.05
CA LEU A 752 -25.09 -7.18 1.13
C LEU A 752 -25.36 -8.60 1.67
N LEU A 753 -24.59 -9.60 1.24
CA LEU A 753 -24.69 -10.96 1.77
C LEU A 753 -24.33 -11.03 3.25
N ILE A 754 -23.30 -10.30 3.70
CA ILE A 754 -22.99 -10.19 5.14
C ILE A 754 -24.16 -9.57 5.89
N SER A 755 -24.71 -8.45 5.38
CA SER A 755 -25.85 -7.78 5.99
C SER A 755 -27.09 -8.66 6.07
N TRP A 756 -27.28 -9.58 5.11
CA TRP A 756 -28.34 -10.58 5.17
C TRP A 756 -28.05 -11.63 6.24
N SER A 757 -26.90 -12.29 6.16
CA SER A 757 -26.56 -13.42 7.04
C SER A 757 -26.35 -13.03 8.50
N LYS A 758 -25.86 -11.82 8.78
CA LYS A 758 -25.57 -11.31 10.13
C LYS A 758 -26.57 -10.24 10.59
N ARG A 759 -27.79 -10.26 10.05
CA ARG A 759 -28.88 -9.44 10.61
C ARG A 759 -29.31 -10.01 11.97
N SER A 760 -29.79 -9.13 12.84
CA SER A 760 -30.43 -9.51 14.11
C SER A 760 -31.82 -10.07 13.85
N ARG A 761 -32.24 -11.05 14.64
CA ARG A 761 -33.65 -11.51 14.69
C ARG A 761 -34.36 -11.00 15.94
N THR A 762 -33.58 -10.65 16.94
CA THR A 762 -34.04 -10.03 18.17
C THR A 762 -33.69 -8.54 18.17
N PRO A 763 -34.58 -7.64 18.64
CA PRO A 763 -34.25 -6.24 18.84
C PRO A 763 -33.02 -6.06 19.74
N GLY A 764 -32.12 -5.15 19.36
CA GLY A 764 -30.95 -4.80 20.16
C GLY A 764 -29.79 -5.80 20.14
N GLU A 765 -29.93 -6.97 19.53
CA GLU A 765 -28.86 -7.98 19.42
C GLU A 765 -27.78 -7.57 18.38
N ALA A 766 -26.49 -7.70 18.69
CA ALA A 766 -25.42 -7.61 17.68
C ALA A 766 -24.95 -8.98 17.21
N ASN A 767 -25.17 -9.24 15.93
CA ASN A 767 -24.58 -10.39 15.27
C ASN A 767 -23.29 -9.98 14.56
N ARG A 768 -22.16 -10.49 15.06
CA ARG A 768 -20.83 -10.29 14.48
C ARG A 768 -20.39 -11.53 13.71
N ILE A 769 -19.43 -11.33 12.81
CA ILE A 769 -18.65 -12.45 12.26
C ILE A 769 -17.59 -12.72 13.31
N GLU A 770 -17.55 -13.94 13.84
CA GLU A 770 -16.53 -14.32 14.81
C GLU A 770 -15.14 -14.28 14.15
N THR A 771 -14.08 -14.07 14.94
CA THR A 771 -12.72 -13.84 14.43
C THR A 771 -12.25 -14.93 13.47
N ASP A 772 -12.65 -16.18 13.71
CA ASP A 772 -12.27 -17.34 12.91
C ASP A 772 -13.35 -17.79 11.91
N GLU A 773 -14.47 -17.07 11.79
CA GLU A 773 -15.60 -17.48 10.95
C GLU A 773 -15.38 -17.08 9.46
N PRO A 774 -15.23 -18.05 8.55
CA PRO A 774 -15.02 -17.74 7.14
C PRO A 774 -16.33 -17.36 6.45
N PHE A 775 -16.55 -16.08 6.15
CA PHE A 775 -17.71 -15.66 5.35
C PHE A 775 -17.42 -15.63 3.84
N GLY A 776 -18.22 -16.30 3.02
CA GLY A 776 -18.20 -16.16 1.56
C GLY A 776 -16.82 -16.30 0.91
N SER A 777 -16.00 -17.25 1.39
CA SER A 777 -14.56 -17.32 1.09
C SER A 777 -14.23 -17.47 -0.39
N SER A 778 -15.09 -18.12 -1.18
CA SER A 778 -14.94 -18.22 -2.64
C SER A 778 -15.07 -16.85 -3.32
N LEU A 779 -16.08 -16.06 -2.93
CA LEU A 779 -16.27 -14.70 -3.44
C LEU A 779 -15.13 -13.77 -3.00
N LEU A 780 -14.66 -13.87 -1.76
CA LEU A 780 -13.50 -13.09 -1.31
C LEU A 780 -12.25 -13.41 -2.13
N GLN A 781 -11.97 -14.69 -2.34
CA GLN A 781 -10.83 -15.12 -3.16
C GLN A 781 -10.98 -14.61 -4.60
N HIS A 782 -12.18 -14.67 -5.17
CA HIS A 782 -12.43 -14.14 -6.51
C HIS A 782 -12.16 -12.63 -6.59
N ILE A 783 -12.60 -11.84 -5.59
CA ILE A 783 -12.32 -10.40 -5.52
C ILE A 783 -10.81 -10.14 -5.51
N GLN A 784 -10.05 -10.88 -4.69
CA GLN A 784 -8.59 -10.72 -4.63
C GLN A 784 -7.92 -11.11 -5.95
N ASN A 785 -8.35 -12.21 -6.58
CA ASN A 785 -7.83 -12.63 -7.88
C ASN A 785 -8.08 -11.57 -8.97
N VAL A 786 -9.25 -10.91 -8.96
CA VAL A 786 -9.55 -9.83 -9.91
C VAL A 786 -8.67 -8.59 -9.64
N LYS A 787 -8.41 -8.25 -8.37
CA LYS A 787 -7.49 -7.16 -8.00
C LYS A 787 -6.06 -7.45 -8.46
N ASP A 788 -5.59 -8.68 -8.23
CA ASP A 788 -4.24 -9.11 -8.62
C ASP A 788 -4.07 -9.16 -10.15
N ASP A 789 -5.07 -9.65 -10.88
CA ASP A 789 -5.06 -9.66 -12.34
C ASP A 789 -5.08 -8.23 -12.90
N ARG A 790 -5.95 -7.36 -12.36
CA ARG A 790 -5.97 -5.93 -12.72
C ARG A 790 -4.58 -5.29 -12.57
N LEU A 791 -3.92 -5.52 -11.43
CA LEU A 791 -2.59 -4.99 -11.15
C LEU A 791 -1.54 -5.48 -12.17
N LYS A 792 -1.49 -6.79 -12.42
CA LYS A 792 -0.52 -7.39 -13.34
C LYS A 792 -0.73 -6.96 -14.79
N GLN A 793 -1.98 -6.92 -15.25
CA GLN A 793 -2.34 -6.49 -16.61
C GLN A 793 -2.07 -5.00 -16.84
N MET A 794 -2.36 -4.15 -15.84
CA MET A 794 -2.02 -2.72 -15.91
C MET A 794 -0.51 -2.50 -16.00
N ALA A 795 0.26 -3.20 -15.16
CA ALA A 795 1.71 -3.11 -15.20
C ALA A 795 2.25 -3.58 -16.57
N ASN A 796 1.72 -4.67 -17.12
CA ASN A 796 2.11 -5.13 -18.46
C ASN A 796 1.76 -4.10 -19.54
N LEU A 797 0.55 -3.53 -19.51
CA LEU A 797 0.11 -2.50 -20.46
C LEU A 797 1.03 -1.27 -20.40
N ILE A 798 1.42 -0.83 -19.20
CA ILE A 798 2.38 0.25 -19.00
C ILE A 798 3.75 -0.11 -19.60
N ILE A 799 4.29 -1.29 -19.28
CA ILE A 799 5.59 -1.73 -19.79
C ILE A 799 5.59 -1.85 -21.31
N MET A 800 4.59 -2.48 -21.91
CA MET A 800 4.50 -2.62 -23.37
C MET A 800 4.38 -1.25 -24.05
N THR A 801 3.65 -0.31 -23.43
CA THR A 801 3.54 1.07 -23.92
C THR A 801 4.89 1.79 -23.84
N ALA A 802 5.63 1.61 -22.74
CA ALA A 802 6.96 2.17 -22.53
C ALA A 802 7.96 1.60 -23.54
N LEU A 803 7.91 0.30 -23.82
CA LEU A 803 8.73 -0.36 -24.83
C LEU A 803 8.32 -0.02 -26.27
N GLY A 804 7.32 0.84 -26.47
CA GLY A 804 6.92 1.31 -27.79
C GLY A 804 6.00 0.37 -28.56
N PHE A 805 5.42 -0.64 -27.89
CA PHE A 805 4.48 -1.56 -28.50
C PHE A 805 3.04 -1.01 -28.49
N LYS A 806 2.29 -1.35 -29.54
CA LYS A 806 0.84 -1.15 -29.63
C LYS A 806 0.17 -2.51 -29.83
N TYR A 807 -0.92 -2.76 -29.12
CA TYR A 807 -1.72 -3.96 -29.33
C TYR A 807 -2.64 -3.76 -30.53
N ASP A 808 -2.49 -4.58 -31.57
CA ASP A 808 -3.32 -4.52 -32.77
C ASP A 808 -4.67 -5.21 -32.52
N LYS A 809 -5.76 -4.44 -32.61
CA LYS A 809 -7.13 -4.92 -32.40
C LYS A 809 -7.85 -5.29 -33.70
N GLU A 810 -7.33 -4.84 -34.85
CA GLU A 810 -8.05 -4.78 -36.14
C GLU A 810 -7.49 -5.75 -37.19
N GLU A 811 -6.32 -6.35 -36.96
CA GLU A 811 -5.76 -7.38 -37.84
C GLU A 811 -6.74 -8.57 -37.96
N LYS A 812 -7.22 -8.84 -39.19
CA LYS A 812 -8.13 -9.94 -39.54
C LYS A 812 -7.48 -11.32 -39.39
N ASP A 813 -6.16 -11.37 -39.24
CA ASP A 813 -5.42 -12.60 -39.10
C ASP A 813 -5.64 -13.24 -37.71
N ARG A 814 -5.53 -14.56 -37.60
CA ARG A 814 -5.97 -15.33 -36.40
C ARG A 814 -5.19 -15.01 -35.10
N TYR A 815 -4.23 -14.08 -35.13
CA TYR A 815 -3.32 -13.79 -34.02
C TYR A 815 -3.24 -12.30 -33.70
N LYS A 816 -4.22 -11.76 -32.96
CA LYS A 816 -4.12 -10.45 -32.29
C LYS A 816 -2.83 -10.38 -31.48
N ARG A 817 -1.94 -9.42 -31.75
CA ARG A 817 -0.58 -9.35 -31.19
C ARG A 817 -0.10 -7.93 -30.89
N TRP A 818 0.93 -7.85 -30.05
CA TRP A 818 1.70 -6.64 -29.85
C TRP A 818 2.62 -6.40 -31.04
N LYS A 819 2.65 -5.17 -31.55
CA LYS A 819 3.53 -4.73 -32.64
C LYS A 819 4.41 -3.59 -32.15
N GLU A 820 5.70 -3.62 -32.49
CA GLU A 820 6.60 -2.49 -32.28
C GLU A 820 6.17 -1.36 -33.22
N THR A 821 5.85 -0.19 -32.67
CA THR A 821 5.30 0.94 -33.45
C THR A 821 6.00 2.25 -33.12
N TYR A 822 6.56 2.36 -31.93
CA TYR A 822 7.23 3.56 -31.42
C TYR A 822 8.59 3.20 -30.83
N PRO A 823 9.51 4.18 -30.72
CA PRO A 823 10.70 4.03 -29.88
C PRO A 823 10.32 3.81 -28.40
N ALA A 824 11.14 3.05 -27.69
CA ALA A 824 11.00 2.75 -26.28
C ALA A 824 11.49 3.90 -25.39
N CYS A 825 10.86 4.06 -24.24
CA CYS A 825 11.24 4.98 -23.17
C CYS A 825 12.14 4.25 -22.18
N GLN A 826 13.26 4.85 -21.80
CA GLN A 826 14.16 4.26 -20.79
C GLN A 826 13.63 4.46 -19.36
N ILE A 827 12.82 5.49 -19.14
CA ILE A 827 12.32 5.89 -17.82
C ILE A 827 10.80 5.96 -17.81
N ILE A 828 10.20 5.42 -16.75
CA ILE A 828 8.79 5.54 -16.43
C ILE A 828 8.64 6.32 -15.12
N LEU A 829 8.02 7.49 -15.17
CA LEU A 829 7.80 8.37 -14.02
C LEU A 829 6.37 8.24 -13.52
N PHE A 830 6.20 7.97 -12.23
CA PHE A 830 4.91 8.00 -11.54
C PHE A 830 4.79 9.25 -10.67
N GLU A 831 3.56 9.65 -10.38
CA GLU A 831 3.29 10.56 -9.28
C GLU A 831 3.68 9.94 -7.93
N ASN A 832 4.41 10.71 -7.11
CA ASN A 832 4.76 10.31 -5.76
C ASN A 832 3.53 10.40 -4.84
N LEU A 833 2.88 9.26 -4.62
CA LEU A 833 1.72 9.11 -3.75
C LEU A 833 2.03 8.42 -2.42
N ASN A 834 3.30 8.45 -1.97
CA ASN A 834 3.71 7.77 -0.73
C ASN A 834 2.99 8.34 0.51
N ARG A 835 2.67 9.64 0.51
CA ARG A 835 1.90 10.35 1.57
C ARG A 835 0.38 10.31 1.38
N TYR A 836 -0.10 9.53 0.41
CA TYR A 836 -1.53 9.40 0.11
C TYR A 836 -2.07 8.06 0.63
N LEU A 837 -1.99 7.89 1.95
CA LEU A 837 -2.31 6.65 2.66
C LEU A 837 -3.76 6.58 3.16
N PHE A 838 -4.17 5.41 3.65
CA PHE A 838 -5.40 5.32 4.44
C PHE A 838 -5.23 6.16 5.70
N ASN A 839 -6.21 7.01 6.00
CA ASN A 839 -6.16 7.80 7.22
C ASN A 839 -7.48 7.92 7.92
N LEU A 840 -7.45 8.04 9.25
CA LEU A 840 -8.67 8.19 10.02
C LEU A 840 -9.30 9.57 9.78
N ASP A 841 -8.54 10.57 9.33
CA ASP A 841 -9.06 11.90 8.92
C ASP A 841 -9.59 11.97 7.48
N ARG A 842 -9.43 10.90 6.68
CA ARG A 842 -10.11 10.81 5.38
C ARG A 842 -11.54 10.29 5.57
N SER A 843 -12.41 10.50 4.59
CA SER A 843 -13.75 9.90 4.65
C SER A 843 -13.65 8.37 4.50
N ARG A 844 -14.59 7.62 5.08
CA ARG A 844 -14.64 6.14 4.89
C ARG A 844 -14.72 5.78 3.40
N ARG A 845 -15.40 6.61 2.60
CA ARG A 845 -15.56 6.44 1.16
C ARG A 845 -14.23 6.61 0.43
N GLU A 846 -13.47 7.64 0.78
CA GLU A 846 -12.13 7.90 0.24
C GLU A 846 -11.15 6.77 0.58
N ASN A 847 -11.08 6.36 1.85
CA ASN A 847 -10.24 5.23 2.24
C ASN A 847 -10.62 3.93 1.51
N SER A 848 -11.92 3.63 1.39
CA SER A 848 -12.36 2.45 0.63
C SER A 848 -11.96 2.53 -0.83
N ARG A 849 -11.91 3.72 -1.45
CA ARG A 849 -11.41 3.90 -2.83
C ARG A 849 -9.91 3.64 -2.92
N LEU A 850 -9.12 4.22 -2.01
CA LEU A 850 -7.67 4.00 -1.95
C LEU A 850 -7.35 2.49 -1.81
N MET A 851 -8.12 1.76 -1.01
CA MET A 851 -7.86 0.33 -0.72
C MET A 851 -8.05 -0.52 -1.97
N LYS A 852 -9.00 -0.12 -2.81
CA LYS A 852 -9.30 -0.80 -4.08
C LYS A 852 -8.31 -0.41 -5.17
N TRP A 853 -7.80 0.82 -5.12
CA TRP A 853 -6.87 1.34 -6.10
C TRP A 853 -5.49 0.69 -6.02
N ALA A 854 -5.02 0.37 -4.81
CA ALA A 854 -3.72 -0.28 -4.57
C ALA A 854 -2.56 0.42 -5.30
N HIS A 855 -2.58 1.76 -5.32
CA HIS A 855 -1.71 2.60 -6.16
C HIS A 855 -0.22 2.37 -5.94
N ARG A 856 0.21 2.04 -4.70
CA ARG A 856 1.62 1.75 -4.38
C ARG A 856 2.14 0.45 -5.00
N SER A 857 1.27 -0.52 -5.21
CA SER A 857 1.66 -1.81 -5.79
C SER A 857 1.96 -1.69 -7.29
N ILE A 858 1.43 -0.66 -7.96
CA ILE A 858 1.55 -0.47 -9.41
C ILE A 858 2.99 -0.14 -9.81
N PRO A 859 3.64 0.93 -9.30
CA PRO A 859 5.03 1.24 -9.64
C PRO A 859 5.99 0.10 -9.30
N ARG A 860 5.77 -0.59 -8.16
CA ARG A 860 6.57 -1.76 -7.76
C ARG A 860 6.45 -2.90 -8.77
N THR A 861 5.22 -3.21 -9.20
CA THR A 861 4.99 -4.28 -10.19
C THR A 861 5.55 -3.89 -11.55
N VAL A 862 5.46 -2.62 -11.95
CA VAL A 862 6.07 -2.09 -13.18
C VAL A 862 7.59 -2.19 -13.12
N SER A 863 8.22 -1.78 -12.01
CA SER A 863 9.67 -1.94 -11.80
C SER A 863 10.10 -3.40 -11.91
N MET A 864 9.39 -4.31 -11.22
CA MET A 864 9.65 -5.74 -11.32
C MET A 864 9.47 -6.29 -12.75
N GLN A 865 8.46 -5.88 -13.51
CA GLN A 865 8.29 -6.37 -14.88
C GLN A 865 9.32 -5.75 -15.85
N GLY A 866 9.63 -4.47 -15.67
CA GLY A 866 10.55 -3.70 -16.53
C GLY A 866 12.03 -4.02 -16.35
N GLU A 867 12.42 -4.58 -15.20
CA GLU A 867 13.81 -4.95 -14.87
C GLU A 867 14.47 -5.84 -15.95
N MET A 868 13.73 -6.79 -16.54
CA MET A 868 14.26 -7.69 -17.59
C MET A 868 14.68 -6.94 -18.87
N PHE A 869 14.10 -5.76 -19.10
CA PHE A 869 14.38 -4.93 -20.27
C PHE A 869 15.35 -3.78 -19.96
N GLY A 870 15.70 -3.59 -18.68
CA GLY A 870 16.50 -2.43 -18.25
C GLY A 870 15.68 -1.14 -18.10
N LEU A 871 14.36 -1.21 -17.97
CA LEU A 871 13.52 -0.03 -17.72
C LEU A 871 13.73 0.50 -16.30
N GLN A 872 13.88 1.81 -16.18
CA GLN A 872 13.97 2.49 -14.88
C GLN A 872 12.62 3.09 -14.49
N VAL A 873 12.25 2.96 -13.22
CA VAL A 873 11.02 3.55 -12.67
C VAL A 873 11.39 4.66 -11.71
N GLY A 874 10.69 5.78 -11.75
CA GLY A 874 10.91 6.93 -10.89
C GLY A 874 9.65 7.51 -10.32
N ASP A 875 9.81 8.30 -9.25
CA ASP A 875 8.72 9.03 -8.60
C ASP A 875 8.98 10.54 -8.76
N VAL A 876 7.95 11.29 -9.16
CA VAL A 876 7.99 12.75 -9.25
C VAL A 876 6.98 13.34 -8.30
N ARG A 877 7.39 14.41 -7.61
CA ARG A 877 6.53 15.19 -6.73
C ARG A 877 5.24 15.60 -7.46
N SER A 878 4.06 15.27 -6.91
CA SER A 878 2.77 15.42 -7.61
C SER A 878 1.81 16.45 -7.00
N GLU A 879 2.15 17.14 -5.90
CA GLU A 879 1.19 18.06 -5.28
C GLU A 879 0.82 19.18 -6.26
N TYR A 880 -0.47 19.45 -6.40
CA TYR A 880 -1.04 20.44 -7.33
C TYR A 880 -0.79 20.14 -8.83
N SER A 881 -0.29 18.96 -9.23
CA SER A 881 -0.08 18.60 -10.64
C SER A 881 -1.34 18.73 -11.49
N SER A 882 -2.51 18.48 -10.90
CA SER A 882 -3.83 18.60 -11.55
C SER A 882 -4.53 19.94 -11.33
N ARG A 883 -3.83 20.93 -10.74
CA ARG A 883 -4.36 22.28 -10.45
C ARG A 883 -3.64 23.40 -11.21
N PHE A 884 -2.58 23.07 -11.93
CA PHE A 884 -1.83 24.00 -12.78
C PHE A 884 -1.73 23.45 -14.19
N HIS A 885 -1.74 24.35 -15.16
CA HIS A 885 -1.60 24.00 -16.56
C HIS A 885 -0.15 23.65 -16.89
N ALA A 886 0.07 22.48 -17.49
CA ALA A 886 1.42 21.99 -17.77
C ALA A 886 2.19 22.90 -18.76
N LYS A 887 1.49 23.43 -19.77
CA LYS A 887 2.11 24.30 -20.79
C LYS A 887 2.46 25.69 -20.24
N THR A 888 1.54 26.34 -19.53
CA THR A 888 1.69 27.77 -19.16
C THR A 888 2.07 28.00 -17.70
N GLY A 889 1.86 27.03 -16.81
CA GLY A 889 1.98 27.24 -15.37
C GLY A 889 0.80 27.99 -14.73
N ALA A 890 -0.27 28.27 -15.48
CA ALA A 890 -1.44 28.98 -14.95
C ALA A 890 -2.26 28.08 -14.00
N PRO A 891 -2.79 28.61 -12.87
CA PRO A 891 -3.70 27.85 -12.02
C PRO A 891 -5.04 27.60 -12.72
N GLY A 892 -5.76 26.56 -12.31
CA GLY A 892 -7.06 26.24 -12.88
C GLY A 892 -7.91 25.34 -12.00
N ILE A 893 -9.07 24.95 -12.54
CA ILE A 893 -10.05 24.11 -11.85
C ILE A 893 -10.41 22.89 -12.68
N ARG A 894 -10.84 21.81 -12.00
CA ARG A 894 -11.43 20.64 -12.68
C ARG A 894 -12.90 20.90 -13.01
N CYS A 895 -13.30 20.47 -14.20
CA CYS A 895 -14.64 20.62 -14.76
C CYS A 895 -15.14 19.32 -15.37
N HIS A 896 -16.44 19.26 -15.63
CA HIS A 896 -17.13 18.15 -16.27
C HIS A 896 -17.89 18.65 -17.49
N ALA A 897 -17.87 17.88 -18.58
CA ALA A 897 -18.72 18.16 -19.75
C ALA A 897 -20.08 17.49 -19.57
N LEU A 898 -21.17 18.28 -19.63
CA LEU A 898 -22.53 17.77 -19.40
C LEU A 898 -22.93 16.70 -20.42
N THR A 899 -23.47 15.58 -19.92
CA THR A 899 -24.07 14.54 -20.75
C THR A 899 -25.59 14.66 -20.81
N GLU A 900 -26.24 13.97 -21.75
CA GLU A 900 -27.72 13.90 -21.82
C GLU A 900 -28.35 13.38 -20.52
N GLU A 901 -27.63 12.55 -19.77
CA GLU A 901 -28.13 12.02 -18.51
C GLU A 901 -28.07 13.04 -17.37
N ASP A 902 -27.06 13.93 -17.40
CA ASP A 902 -26.94 15.00 -16.42
C ASP A 902 -28.05 16.04 -16.57
N LEU A 903 -28.57 16.23 -17.78
CA LEU A 903 -29.64 17.18 -18.09
C LEU A 903 -31.04 16.68 -17.71
N LYS A 904 -31.19 15.42 -17.30
CA LYS A 904 -32.51 14.89 -16.89
C LYS A 904 -33.02 15.60 -15.62
N ALA A 905 -34.31 15.91 -15.61
CA ALA A 905 -34.98 16.52 -14.46
C ALA A 905 -34.68 15.72 -13.17
N GLY A 906 -34.26 16.43 -12.12
CA GLY A 906 -33.93 15.82 -10.83
C GLY A 906 -32.55 15.15 -10.74
N SER A 907 -31.68 15.27 -11.76
CA SER A 907 -30.31 14.75 -11.66
C SER A 907 -29.53 15.40 -10.50
N ASN A 908 -28.66 14.62 -9.85
CA ASN A 908 -27.80 15.15 -8.78
C ASN A 908 -26.82 16.21 -9.30
N THR A 909 -26.45 16.15 -10.58
CA THR A 909 -25.58 17.14 -11.20
C THR A 909 -26.25 18.51 -11.19
N LEU A 910 -27.51 18.61 -11.62
CA LEU A 910 -28.27 19.86 -11.62
C LEU A 910 -28.53 20.37 -10.21
N LYS A 911 -28.95 19.50 -9.28
CA LYS A 911 -29.15 19.87 -7.87
C LYS A 911 -27.90 20.51 -7.27
N ARG A 912 -26.73 19.88 -7.48
CA ARG A 912 -25.46 20.39 -6.98
C ARG A 912 -25.10 21.76 -7.58
N LEU A 913 -25.36 21.99 -8.87
CA LEU A 913 -25.04 23.28 -9.49
C LEU A 913 -25.85 24.44 -8.91
N ILE A 914 -27.10 24.16 -8.51
CA ILE A 914 -27.98 25.12 -7.81
C ILE A 914 -27.49 25.32 -6.37
N GLU A 915 -27.25 24.24 -5.63
CA GLU A 915 -26.75 24.28 -4.26
C GLU A 915 -25.40 25.02 -4.15
N ASP A 916 -24.52 24.86 -5.14
CA ASP A 916 -23.23 25.54 -5.23
C ASP A 916 -23.34 27.01 -5.70
N GLY A 917 -24.55 27.46 -6.06
CA GLY A 917 -24.83 28.81 -6.56
C GLY A 917 -24.19 29.13 -7.92
N PHE A 918 -23.85 28.11 -8.72
CA PHE A 918 -23.30 28.33 -10.05
C PHE A 918 -24.38 28.77 -11.04
N ILE A 919 -25.55 28.13 -10.98
CA ILE A 919 -26.75 28.48 -11.75
C ILE A 919 -27.96 28.55 -10.84
N ASN A 920 -28.99 29.26 -11.29
CA ASN A 920 -30.28 29.38 -10.62
C ASN A 920 -31.31 28.47 -11.33
N GLU A 921 -32.48 28.21 -10.71
CA GLU A 921 -33.52 27.35 -11.32
C GLU A 921 -33.99 27.87 -12.69
N SER A 922 -34.12 29.18 -12.86
CA SER A 922 -34.47 29.82 -14.14
C SER A 922 -33.39 29.69 -15.21
N GLU A 923 -32.14 29.40 -14.83
CA GLU A 923 -31.01 29.29 -15.76
C GLU A 923 -30.80 27.84 -16.25
N LEU A 924 -31.52 26.86 -15.69
CA LEU A 924 -31.41 25.44 -16.07
C LEU A 924 -31.71 25.20 -17.56
N ALA A 925 -32.64 25.97 -18.13
CA ALA A 925 -33.06 25.83 -19.53
C ALA A 925 -31.95 26.14 -20.54
N TYR A 926 -30.89 26.85 -20.14
CA TYR A 926 -29.79 27.22 -21.02
C TYR A 926 -28.69 26.15 -21.10
N LEU A 927 -28.70 25.15 -20.21
CA LEU A 927 -27.70 24.10 -20.22
C LEU A 927 -27.90 23.13 -21.39
N LYS A 928 -26.83 22.90 -22.14
CA LYS A 928 -26.80 21.98 -23.28
C LYS A 928 -25.77 20.88 -23.07
N LYS A 929 -25.94 19.79 -23.83
CA LYS A 929 -24.96 18.69 -23.87
C LYS A 929 -23.61 19.25 -24.33
N GLY A 930 -22.55 18.92 -23.61
CA GLY A 930 -21.19 19.39 -23.90
C GLY A 930 -20.78 20.66 -23.14
N ASP A 931 -21.72 21.37 -22.51
CA ASP A 931 -21.37 22.53 -21.67
C ASP A 931 -20.46 22.12 -20.52
N ILE A 932 -19.47 22.97 -20.25
CA ILE A 932 -18.43 22.70 -19.26
C ILE A 932 -18.82 23.36 -17.93
N ILE A 933 -19.04 22.51 -16.92
CA ILE A 933 -19.42 22.95 -15.58
C ILE A 933 -18.31 22.69 -14.55
N PRO A 934 -18.18 23.54 -13.52
CA PRO A 934 -17.28 23.27 -12.40
C PRO A 934 -17.63 21.94 -11.73
N SER A 935 -16.63 21.08 -11.51
CA SER A 935 -16.85 19.80 -10.85
C SER A 935 -15.61 19.30 -10.15
N GLN A 936 -15.68 19.18 -8.82
CA GLN A 936 -14.60 18.57 -8.06
C GLN A 936 -14.35 17.13 -8.54
N GLY A 937 -13.14 16.85 -9.02
CA GLY A 937 -12.77 15.56 -9.61
C GLY A 937 -13.30 15.33 -11.03
N GLY A 938 -13.69 16.38 -11.75
CA GLY A 938 -14.00 16.32 -13.17
C GLY A 938 -12.82 15.85 -14.05
N GLU A 939 -13.15 15.37 -15.24
CA GLU A 939 -12.21 14.85 -16.25
C GLU A 939 -11.52 15.93 -17.07
N LEU A 940 -12.04 17.16 -17.06
CA LEU A 940 -11.45 18.30 -17.75
C LEU A 940 -10.73 19.21 -16.75
N PHE A 941 -9.63 19.81 -17.17
CA PHE A 941 -8.95 20.91 -16.50
C PHE A 941 -9.13 22.17 -17.33
N VAL A 942 -9.55 23.24 -16.67
CA VAL A 942 -9.87 24.53 -17.30
C VAL A 942 -9.04 25.63 -16.65
N THR A 943 -8.42 26.45 -17.49
CA THR A 943 -7.67 27.65 -17.10
C THR A 943 -7.84 28.75 -18.17
N LEU A 944 -7.16 29.88 -18.00
CA LEU A 944 -7.08 30.94 -19.00
C LEU A 944 -6.00 30.66 -20.05
N SER A 945 -6.23 31.06 -21.30
CA SER A 945 -5.22 30.98 -22.37
C SER A 945 -4.22 32.15 -22.35
N LYS A 946 -4.64 33.27 -21.77
CA LYS A 946 -3.90 34.55 -21.70
C LYS A 946 -4.28 35.33 -20.44
N ARG A 947 -3.61 36.47 -20.21
CA ARG A 947 -3.83 37.33 -19.04
C ARG A 947 -5.28 37.82 -18.94
N TYR A 948 -5.85 37.65 -17.75
CA TYR A 948 -7.21 38.06 -17.41
C TYR A 948 -7.38 39.57 -17.51
N LYS A 949 -8.49 40.00 -18.10
CA LYS A 949 -8.92 41.41 -18.14
C LYS A 949 -10.36 41.51 -17.61
N LYS A 950 -10.56 42.25 -16.53
CA LYS A 950 -11.81 42.30 -15.74
C LYS A 950 -13.06 42.62 -16.59
N ASP A 951 -12.89 43.45 -17.62
CA ASP A 951 -13.99 43.97 -18.46
C ASP A 951 -13.88 43.57 -19.94
N SER A 952 -13.13 42.51 -20.26
CA SER A 952 -13.00 42.03 -21.64
C SER A 952 -13.90 40.84 -21.92
N ASP A 953 -14.63 40.89 -23.04
CA ASP A 953 -15.36 39.74 -23.61
C ASP A 953 -14.43 38.66 -24.18
N ASN A 954 -13.15 38.99 -24.35
CA ASN A 954 -12.14 38.14 -24.99
C ASN A 954 -11.32 37.30 -23.98
N ASN A 955 -11.86 37.05 -22.77
CA ASN A 955 -11.25 36.14 -21.79
C ASN A 955 -11.42 34.69 -22.24
N GLU A 956 -10.40 34.17 -22.90
CA GLU A 956 -10.43 32.86 -23.53
C GLU A 956 -9.97 31.75 -22.55
N LEU A 957 -10.71 30.65 -22.56
CA LEU A 957 -10.47 29.50 -21.70
C LEU A 957 -9.77 28.39 -22.49
N THR A 958 -8.74 27.80 -21.88
CA THR A 958 -8.10 26.57 -22.37
C THR A 958 -8.66 25.38 -21.62
N VAL A 959 -8.99 24.32 -22.35
CA VAL A 959 -9.55 23.08 -21.82
C VAL A 959 -8.68 21.90 -22.26
N ILE A 960 -8.28 21.07 -21.30
CA ILE A 960 -7.48 19.86 -21.54
C ILE A 960 -7.98 18.73 -20.63
N HIS A 961 -7.73 17.47 -20.99
CA HIS A 961 -8.02 16.36 -20.08
C HIS A 961 -7.17 16.49 -18.80
N ALA A 962 -7.82 16.47 -17.63
CA ALA A 962 -7.19 16.80 -16.35
C ALA A 962 -6.02 15.85 -16.02
N ASP A 963 -6.21 14.55 -16.25
CA ASP A 963 -5.20 13.54 -15.93
C ASP A 963 -4.04 13.53 -16.95
N ILE A 964 -4.28 13.98 -18.20
CA ILE A 964 -3.20 14.17 -19.19
C ILE A 964 -2.37 15.40 -18.79
N ASN A 965 -3.02 16.49 -18.41
CA ASN A 965 -2.36 17.68 -17.88
C ASN A 965 -1.53 17.35 -16.63
N ALA A 966 -2.05 16.51 -15.74
CA ALA A 966 -1.31 16.06 -14.57
C ALA A 966 -0.06 15.25 -14.96
N ALA A 967 -0.17 14.29 -15.90
CA ALA A 967 0.97 13.56 -16.42
C ALA A 967 2.03 14.48 -17.07
N GLN A 968 1.60 15.47 -17.86
CA GLN A 968 2.48 16.47 -18.47
C GLN A 968 3.17 17.38 -17.42
N ASN A 969 2.51 17.66 -16.28
CA ASN A 969 3.15 18.37 -15.17
C ASN A 969 4.25 17.56 -14.50
N LEU A 970 4.13 16.22 -14.44
CA LEU A 970 5.22 15.37 -13.93
C LEU A 970 6.46 15.49 -14.82
N GLN A 971 6.27 15.54 -16.16
CA GLN A 971 7.37 15.77 -17.11
C GLN A 971 8.01 17.14 -16.89
N LYS A 972 7.20 18.21 -16.80
CA LYS A 972 7.68 19.56 -16.50
C LYS A 972 8.59 19.57 -15.27
N ARG A 973 8.11 18.96 -14.17
CA ARG A 973 8.82 18.91 -12.88
C ARG A 973 10.11 18.11 -12.93
N PHE A 974 10.12 16.99 -13.64
CA PHE A 974 11.32 16.19 -13.83
C PHE A 974 12.37 16.99 -14.60
N TRP A 975 12.03 17.48 -15.80
CA TRP A 975 12.98 18.21 -16.66
C TRP A 975 13.43 19.54 -16.08
N GLN A 976 12.59 20.22 -15.30
CA GLN A 976 12.95 21.47 -14.64
C GLN A 976 13.50 21.27 -13.21
N GLN A 977 13.72 20.03 -12.76
CA GLN A 977 14.22 19.68 -11.43
C GLN A 977 13.46 20.36 -10.28
N ASN A 978 12.14 20.48 -10.39
CA ASN A 978 11.27 21.18 -9.45
C ASN A 978 11.69 22.64 -9.15
N SER A 979 12.35 23.33 -10.09
CA SER A 979 12.80 24.72 -9.93
C SER A 979 11.65 25.73 -9.82
N GLU A 980 10.47 25.42 -10.37
CA GLU A 980 9.30 26.30 -10.30
C GLU A 980 8.69 26.30 -8.89
N VAL A 981 8.91 27.39 -8.15
CA VAL A 981 8.33 27.59 -6.82
C VAL A 981 7.01 28.36 -6.94
N TYR A 982 5.88 27.72 -6.65
CA TYR A 982 4.53 28.34 -6.65
C TYR A 982 3.79 28.23 -5.30
N ARG A 983 4.37 27.51 -4.33
CA ARG A 983 3.83 27.32 -2.98
C ARG A 983 4.94 27.41 -1.94
N VAL A 984 4.75 28.23 -0.91
CA VAL A 984 5.70 28.38 0.19
C VAL A 984 4.95 28.40 1.53
N PRO A 985 5.09 27.35 2.35
CA PRO A 985 4.70 27.39 3.76
C PRO A 985 5.60 28.38 4.52
N CYS A 986 4.99 29.33 5.23
CA CYS A 986 5.70 30.36 5.97
C CYS A 986 5.33 30.33 7.45
N GLN A 987 6.28 30.70 8.29
CA GLN A 987 6.10 30.98 9.71
C GLN A 987 6.15 32.49 9.96
N LEU A 988 5.39 32.95 10.95
CA LEU A 988 5.40 34.33 11.40
C LEU A 988 6.69 34.61 12.18
N ALA A 989 7.40 35.66 11.78
CA ALA A 989 8.50 36.25 12.52
C ALA A 989 8.15 37.72 12.86
N ARG A 990 8.76 38.24 13.93
CA ARG A 990 8.63 39.66 14.31
C ARG A 990 9.98 40.35 14.21
N MET A 991 10.00 41.54 13.63
CA MET A 991 11.16 42.43 13.61
C MET A 991 10.66 43.81 14.05
N GLY A 992 10.87 44.17 15.32
CA GLY A 992 10.20 45.34 15.91
C GLY A 992 8.68 45.14 16.00
N GLU A 993 7.90 46.11 15.54
CA GLU A 993 6.43 46.04 15.46
C GLU A 993 5.89 45.35 14.20
N ASP A 994 6.74 45.14 13.19
CA ASP A 994 6.34 44.59 11.90
C ASP A 994 6.21 43.05 11.92
N LYS A 995 5.15 42.57 11.25
CA LYS A 995 4.87 41.14 11.04
C LYS A 995 5.45 40.69 9.71
N LEU A 996 6.42 39.79 9.77
CA LEU A 996 7.11 39.24 8.60
C LEU A 996 6.81 37.75 8.48
N TYR A 997 6.72 37.24 7.24
CA TYR A 997 6.56 35.80 7.00
C TYR A 997 7.82 35.22 6.37
N ILE A 998 8.35 34.14 6.94
CA ILE A 998 9.61 33.52 6.50
C ILE A 998 9.33 32.06 6.11
N PRO A 999 9.91 31.52 5.04
CA PRO A 999 9.74 30.12 4.68
C PRO A 999 10.07 29.18 5.84
N LYS A 1000 9.14 28.26 6.16
CA LYS A 1000 9.30 27.27 7.24
C LYS A 1000 10.43 26.29 6.95
N SER A 1001 10.56 25.85 5.70
CA SER A 1001 11.64 24.99 5.25
C SER A 1001 12.64 25.76 4.39
N GLN A 1002 13.91 25.64 4.75
CA GLN A 1002 15.04 26.22 4.02
C GLN A 1002 15.66 25.16 3.10
N THR A 1003 14.82 24.55 2.24
CA THR A 1003 15.31 23.57 1.25
C THR A 1003 16.26 24.26 0.26
N GLU A 1004 17.12 23.47 -0.40
CA GLU A 1004 18.06 24.01 -1.38
C GLU A 1004 17.35 24.80 -2.49
N THR A 1005 16.18 24.33 -2.96
CA THR A 1005 15.34 25.06 -3.92
C THR A 1005 14.86 26.40 -3.38
N ILE A 1006 14.36 26.44 -2.14
CA ILE A 1006 13.88 27.69 -1.51
C ILE A 1006 15.05 28.65 -1.29
N LYS A 1007 16.20 28.16 -0.83
CA LYS A 1007 17.43 28.94 -0.69
C LYS A 1007 17.91 29.51 -2.02
N LYS A 1008 17.93 28.70 -3.09
CA LYS A 1008 18.34 29.12 -4.44
C LYS A 1008 17.37 30.15 -5.03
N TYR A 1009 16.06 29.97 -4.80
CA TYR A 1009 15.03 30.85 -5.35
C TYR A 1009 14.95 32.21 -4.62
N PHE A 1010 14.95 32.19 -3.29
CA PHE A 1010 14.65 33.38 -2.48
C PHE A 1010 15.89 34.01 -1.82
N GLY A 1011 16.93 33.24 -1.53
CA GLY A 1011 18.04 33.69 -0.68
C GLY A 1011 17.59 33.97 0.77
N LYS A 1012 18.21 34.96 1.41
CA LYS A 1012 17.80 35.46 2.74
C LYS A 1012 16.84 36.63 2.61
N GLY A 1013 15.71 36.58 3.30
CA GLY A 1013 14.66 37.59 3.19
C GLY A 1013 13.36 37.17 3.85
N SER A 1014 12.30 37.95 3.64
CA SER A 1014 10.97 37.72 4.18
C SER A 1014 9.88 38.20 3.24
N PHE A 1015 8.68 37.64 3.38
CA PHE A 1015 7.48 38.15 2.74
C PHE A 1015 6.93 39.34 3.54
N VAL A 1016 6.80 40.48 2.86
CA VAL A 1016 6.24 41.72 3.38
C VAL A 1016 4.90 41.97 2.71
N LYS A 1017 3.91 42.39 3.51
CA LYS A 1017 2.57 42.70 3.02
C LYS A 1017 2.58 44.02 2.27
N ASN A 1018 1.93 44.07 1.12
CA ASN A 1018 1.73 45.29 0.37
C ASN A 1018 0.68 46.17 1.07
N ASN A 1019 0.96 47.47 1.22
CA ASN A 1019 0.07 48.41 1.91
C ASN A 1019 -1.16 48.80 1.08
N THR A 1020 -1.10 48.66 -0.25
CA THR A 1020 -2.17 49.14 -1.16
C THR A 1020 -3.21 48.07 -1.51
N GLU A 1021 -2.88 46.78 -1.40
CA GLU A 1021 -3.75 45.68 -1.77
C GLU A 1021 -3.92 44.71 -0.60
N GLN A 1022 -5.18 44.36 -0.30
CA GLN A 1022 -5.50 43.42 0.77
C GLN A 1022 -4.89 42.04 0.47
N GLU A 1023 -4.16 41.50 1.45
CA GLU A 1023 -3.58 40.14 1.43
C GLU A 1023 -2.62 39.83 0.24
N VAL A 1024 -1.93 40.84 -0.27
CA VAL A 1024 -0.84 40.69 -1.25
C VAL A 1024 0.51 40.81 -0.56
N TYR A 1025 1.43 39.93 -0.91
CA TYR A 1025 2.77 39.87 -0.33
C TYR A 1025 3.83 39.89 -1.44
N LYS A 1026 4.99 40.49 -1.14
CA LYS A 1026 6.18 40.48 -1.98
C LYS A 1026 7.38 39.98 -1.18
N TRP A 1027 8.35 39.39 -1.86
CA TRP A 1027 9.59 38.95 -1.24
C TRP A 1027 10.59 40.10 -1.17
N GLU A 1028 11.09 40.40 0.03
CA GLU A 1028 12.14 41.39 0.26
C GLU A 1028 13.42 40.71 0.75
N LYS A 1029 14.55 40.98 0.07
CA LYS A 1029 15.87 40.45 0.46
C LYS A 1029 16.41 41.21 1.66
N SER A 1030 17.10 40.52 2.58
CA SER A 1030 17.77 41.14 3.72
C SER A 1030 19.09 40.42 4.05
N GLU A 1031 20.16 41.19 4.26
CA GLU A 1031 21.51 40.68 4.53
C GLU A 1031 21.77 40.35 6.01
N LYS A 1032 21.01 40.96 6.95
CA LYS A 1032 21.18 40.82 8.40
C LYS A 1032 19.86 40.53 9.10
N MET A 1033 19.49 39.26 9.19
CA MET A 1033 18.36 38.82 10.00
C MET A 1033 18.82 37.80 11.05
N LYS A 1034 18.93 38.22 12.32
CA LYS A 1034 19.02 37.33 13.49
C LYS A 1034 17.60 36.90 13.86
N ILE A 1035 17.10 35.85 13.20
CA ILE A 1035 15.75 35.33 13.45
C ILE A 1035 15.82 34.32 14.59
N LYS A 1036 15.08 34.55 15.69
CA LYS A 1036 14.73 33.48 16.62
C LYS A 1036 13.62 32.66 15.98
N THR A 1037 13.95 31.46 15.51
CA THR A 1037 12.95 30.48 15.06
C THR A 1037 12.49 29.65 16.24
N ASP A 1038 11.19 29.60 16.48
CA ASP A 1038 10.61 28.62 17.41
C ASP A 1038 10.95 27.20 16.88
N THR A 1039 11.45 26.34 17.77
CA THR A 1039 11.79 24.95 17.47
C THR A 1039 10.59 24.24 16.84
N THR A 1040 10.71 23.86 15.57
CA THR A 1040 9.65 23.13 14.87
C THR A 1040 9.57 21.69 15.33
N PHE A 1041 8.39 21.30 15.81
CA PHE A 1041 8.01 19.91 16.05
C PHE A 1041 7.97 19.13 14.73
N ASP A 1042 9.02 18.32 14.45
CA ASP A 1042 9.13 17.56 13.20
C ASP A 1042 8.67 16.10 13.36
N LEU A 1043 7.41 15.86 12.99
CA LEU A 1043 6.81 14.53 12.90
C LEU A 1043 6.82 13.97 11.47
N GLN A 1044 7.35 14.70 10.48
CA GLN A 1044 7.12 14.41 9.06
C GLN A 1044 7.77 13.10 8.58
N ASP A 1045 8.73 12.56 9.34
CA ASP A 1045 9.47 11.34 8.99
C ASP A 1045 8.92 10.06 9.63
N LEU A 1046 7.84 10.14 10.44
CA LEU A 1046 7.26 8.96 11.08
C LEU A 1046 5.97 8.50 10.39
N ASP A 1047 5.98 7.24 9.92
CA ASP A 1047 4.85 6.61 9.25
C ASP A 1047 3.59 6.55 10.14
N GLY A 1048 2.44 6.93 9.58
CA GLY A 1048 1.16 6.93 10.29
C GLY A 1048 0.99 8.05 11.33
N PHE A 1049 1.75 9.14 11.23
CA PHE A 1049 1.56 10.38 12.03
C PHE A 1049 1.01 11.55 11.19
N GLU A 1050 0.60 11.29 9.94
CA GLU A 1050 0.10 12.32 9.02
C GLU A 1050 -1.08 13.11 9.60
N ASP A 1051 -2.07 12.45 10.20
CA ASP A 1051 -3.26 13.09 10.79
C ASP A 1051 -2.89 14.00 11.96
N ILE A 1052 -2.02 13.51 12.84
CA ILE A 1052 -1.51 14.26 14.01
C ILE A 1052 -0.70 15.47 13.53
N SER A 1053 0.17 15.29 12.54
CA SER A 1053 0.97 16.37 11.96
C SER A 1053 0.09 17.44 11.33
N LYS A 1054 -0.94 17.06 10.56
CA LYS A 1054 -1.91 17.99 9.97
C LYS A 1054 -2.68 18.75 11.04
N THR A 1055 -3.06 18.08 12.12
CA THR A 1055 -3.77 18.66 13.25
C THR A 1055 -2.90 19.72 13.94
N ILE A 1056 -1.60 19.47 14.09
CA ILE A 1056 -0.62 20.42 14.62
C ILE A 1056 -0.45 21.62 13.68
N GLU A 1057 -0.36 21.38 12.36
CA GLU A 1057 -0.30 22.48 11.38
C GLU A 1057 -1.55 23.36 11.44
N LEU A 1058 -2.74 22.77 11.59
CA LEU A 1058 -3.99 23.52 11.78
C LEU A 1058 -4.00 24.33 13.08
N ALA A 1059 -3.44 23.79 14.18
CA ALA A 1059 -3.27 24.54 15.42
C ALA A 1059 -2.39 25.80 15.22
N GLN A 1060 -1.27 25.64 14.50
CA GLN A 1060 -0.36 26.74 14.16
C GLN A 1060 -1.00 27.78 13.23
N GLU A 1061 -1.84 27.34 12.26
CA GLU A 1061 -2.63 28.21 11.41
C GLU A 1061 -3.62 29.06 12.22
N GLN A 1062 -4.33 28.45 13.18
CA GLN A 1062 -5.28 29.15 14.04
C GLN A 1062 -4.62 30.20 14.94
N GLN A 1063 -3.41 29.93 15.42
CA GLN A 1063 -2.59 30.90 16.16
C GLN A 1063 -2.04 32.03 15.27
N LYS A 1064 -2.33 32.04 13.95
CA LYS A 1064 -1.75 32.94 12.94
C LYS A 1064 -0.22 32.91 12.89
N LYS A 1065 0.40 31.85 13.44
CA LYS A 1065 1.85 31.63 13.41
C LYS A 1065 2.31 31.02 12.07
N TYR A 1066 1.38 30.53 11.27
CA TYR A 1066 1.65 29.83 10.03
C TYR A 1066 0.74 30.33 8.90
N LEU A 1067 1.29 30.46 7.69
CA LEU A 1067 0.57 30.89 6.50
C LEU A 1067 1.16 30.23 5.25
N THR A 1068 0.33 29.62 4.40
CA THR A 1068 0.79 29.09 3.11
C THR A 1068 0.55 30.11 2.01
N MET A 1069 1.64 30.56 1.38
CA MET A 1069 1.61 31.50 0.26
C MET A 1069 1.62 30.79 -1.09
N PHE A 1070 0.87 31.32 -2.04
CA PHE A 1070 0.81 30.88 -3.44
C PHE A 1070 1.08 32.03 -4.39
N ARG A 1071 1.64 31.71 -5.56
CA ARG A 1071 1.73 32.63 -6.71
C ARG A 1071 1.30 31.95 -7.99
N ASP A 1072 1.04 32.76 -9.01
CA ASP A 1072 0.77 32.32 -10.38
C ASP A 1072 2.03 32.51 -11.25
N PRO A 1073 2.78 31.44 -11.56
CA PRO A 1073 3.97 31.53 -12.41
C PRO A 1073 3.71 32.07 -13.82
N SER A 1074 2.49 31.92 -14.34
CA SER A 1074 2.15 32.31 -15.72
C SER A 1074 1.89 33.80 -15.89
N GLY A 1075 1.56 34.51 -14.82
CA GLY A 1075 1.12 35.90 -14.90
C GLY A 1075 -0.32 36.09 -15.41
N TYR A 1076 -1.13 35.02 -15.51
CA TYR A 1076 -2.43 35.06 -16.18
C TYR A 1076 -3.54 35.58 -15.28
N PHE A 1077 -3.57 35.16 -14.03
CA PHE A 1077 -4.54 35.60 -13.02
C PHE A 1077 -3.98 36.72 -12.16
N PHE A 1078 -2.71 36.64 -11.81
CA PHE A 1078 -2.02 37.58 -10.94
C PHE A 1078 -0.67 37.97 -11.54
N ASN A 1079 -0.04 39.01 -11.02
CA ASN A 1079 1.37 39.29 -11.33
C ASN A 1079 2.25 38.11 -10.85
N ASN A 1080 3.25 37.70 -11.64
CA ASN A 1080 4.10 36.55 -11.35
C ASN A 1080 5.07 36.76 -10.16
N GLU A 1081 5.23 38.01 -9.70
CA GLU A 1081 6.03 38.38 -8.54
C GLU A 1081 5.23 38.45 -7.24
N THR A 1082 3.89 38.46 -7.31
CA THR A 1082 3.04 38.63 -6.13
C THR A 1082 2.62 37.30 -5.54
N TRP A 1083 2.53 37.28 -4.21
CA TRP A 1083 2.15 36.12 -3.42
C TRP A 1083 0.87 36.42 -2.65
N ARG A 1084 -0.02 35.44 -2.54
CA ARG A 1084 -1.27 35.54 -1.81
C ARG A 1084 -1.48 34.34 -0.89
N PRO A 1085 -2.18 34.50 0.24
CA PRO A 1085 -2.64 33.39 1.06
C PRO A 1085 -3.45 32.37 0.27
N GLN A 1086 -3.29 31.09 0.61
CA GLN A 1086 -3.97 29.97 -0.06
C GLN A 1086 -5.50 30.17 -0.22
N LYS A 1087 -6.22 30.59 0.83
CA LYS A 1087 -7.69 30.73 0.81
C LYS A 1087 -8.12 31.77 -0.23
N GLU A 1088 -7.46 32.90 -0.26
CA GLU A 1088 -7.75 34.00 -1.18
C GLU A 1088 -7.36 33.65 -2.62
N TYR A 1089 -6.13 33.14 -2.81
CA TYR A 1089 -5.60 32.75 -4.13
C TYR A 1089 -6.57 31.83 -4.87
N TRP A 1090 -6.99 30.72 -4.25
CA TRP A 1090 -7.89 29.76 -4.88
C TRP A 1090 -9.33 30.29 -5.02
N SER A 1091 -9.80 31.16 -4.14
CA SER A 1091 -11.12 31.80 -4.25
C SER A 1091 -11.20 32.66 -5.51
N ILE A 1092 -10.19 33.50 -5.76
CA ILE A 1092 -10.15 34.38 -6.92
C ILE A 1092 -10.07 33.58 -8.22
N VAL A 1093 -9.17 32.59 -8.30
CA VAL A 1093 -9.06 31.68 -9.46
C VAL A 1093 -10.39 30.98 -9.74
N ASN A 1094 -11.04 30.43 -8.71
CA ASN A 1094 -12.34 29.77 -8.85
C ASN A 1094 -13.41 30.72 -9.38
N ASN A 1095 -13.51 31.93 -8.83
CA ASN A 1095 -14.55 32.89 -9.19
C ASN A 1095 -14.38 33.40 -10.62
N ILE A 1096 -13.15 33.69 -11.04
CA ILE A 1096 -12.86 34.13 -12.41
C ILE A 1096 -13.26 33.04 -13.42
N ILE A 1097 -12.80 31.79 -13.22
CA ILE A 1097 -13.11 30.70 -14.16
C ILE A 1097 -14.61 30.39 -14.17
N LYS A 1098 -15.25 30.34 -13.00
CA LYS A 1098 -16.71 30.15 -12.90
C LYS A 1098 -17.47 31.24 -13.64
N SER A 1099 -17.08 32.49 -13.50
CA SER A 1099 -17.70 33.62 -14.20
C SER A 1099 -17.56 33.48 -15.71
N CYS A 1100 -16.36 33.16 -16.22
CA CYS A 1100 -16.13 32.95 -17.65
C CYS A 1100 -16.96 31.76 -18.20
N LEU A 1101 -17.03 30.65 -17.46
CA LEU A 1101 -17.85 29.49 -17.86
C LEU A 1101 -19.34 29.84 -17.86
N LYS A 1102 -19.84 30.49 -16.81
CA LYS A 1102 -21.24 30.92 -16.71
C LYS A 1102 -21.60 31.87 -17.85
N LYS A 1103 -20.72 32.83 -18.16
CA LYS A 1103 -20.91 33.76 -19.28
C LYS A 1103 -21.03 33.03 -20.62
N LYS A 1104 -20.20 32.01 -20.89
CA LYS A 1104 -20.30 31.18 -22.11
C LYS A 1104 -21.61 30.39 -22.19
N ILE A 1105 -22.09 29.86 -21.06
CA ILE A 1105 -23.38 29.13 -21.01
C ILE A 1105 -24.53 30.11 -21.29
N LEU A 1106 -24.50 31.28 -20.65
CA LEU A 1106 -25.56 32.28 -20.76
C LEU A 1106 -25.50 33.11 -22.05
N SER A 1107 -24.36 33.25 -22.72
CA SER A 1107 -24.25 34.00 -23.99
C SER A 1107 -25.02 33.34 -25.13
N ASN A 1108 -25.38 32.05 -24.99
CA ASN A 1108 -26.38 31.39 -25.84
C ASN A 1108 -27.80 32.00 -25.72
N LYS A 1109 -28.01 33.04 -24.89
CA LYS A 1109 -29.24 33.84 -24.83
C LYS A 1109 -29.54 34.66 -26.10
N VAL A 1110 -28.52 34.97 -26.90
CA VAL A 1110 -28.60 36.07 -27.90
C VAL A 1110 -28.77 35.56 -29.34
N GLU A 1111 -28.79 34.25 -29.58
CA GLU A 1111 -29.02 33.66 -30.91
C GLU A 1111 -30.33 32.82 -30.99
N LEU A 1112 -31.39 33.23 -30.30
CA LEU A 1112 -32.75 32.73 -30.53
C LEU A 1112 -33.72 33.86 -30.85
#